data_AF-A0A367Z500-F1
#
_entry.id   AF-A0A367Z500-F1
#
_cell.length_a   1.000
_cell.length_b   1.000
_cell.length_c   1.000
_cell.angle_alpha   90.00
_cell.angle_beta   90.00
_cell.angle_gamma   90.00
#
_symmetry.space_group_name_H-M   'P 1'
#
loop_
_entity.id
_entity.type
_entity.pdbx_description
1 polymer ?
#
loop_
_entity_poly.entity_id
_entity_poly.type
_entity_poly.pdbx_seq_one_letter_code
_entity_poly.pdbx_strand_id
1 'polypeptide(L)'
;MESSLTRKPFFALCLMALLLITLAVSGYPGFGVPQTAALMYASAAAAKPSARAETTSPQAATSALADADWPQLGRDPQRSNYSPQQVNPPYCYIWKWYEVPFASRAQPVVAAGRLFIGGMDGVLYARNASTGAHLWTFPGDGSPIRHSAGVAGDLVVFSTHQGNTFALSATTGALRWQRLTGRSATAPLIDTSRNRVIVASTDGRLSALDLNNGNLVWQYDSGAPILTTPSMSHDGRLIFAGNEAIYAFAVNAETGVEVWRTRLYGQSLSERYPVVLPDSVIYRSQPVYSLWQLLHEGDDVLDSGGTIRTDWDEDWQAVKGHILNYLSANPHKQTFFVLNSANGQSRGVAPVLLTFGNSDVPSMPVVRQGNSNQVYVMYRPRQGIQTTGGSIHVSTRYDAELGLLDTRQLDQIRGLRTAAYPSSRFNYEFRLTSDEPAVLTMGGNLLLVESWERLGGINLSDEIRGELVHLGNVSNVWPECGGGTGCGPDGPNPFFPLSGNPADPAYPFPSPRVGEGASLSGAVIANNMIYWRVIEGGLAGIAHRSGSSCPNPIVYTNTPNTPDQPSPAILPSSSNRPLAEYVTLDLTNPQPNPPPDLVQRLRDEVRTLIALKPYPMPYYFERGMNNPAMWPHNSTQPPDPPAVTYGSYGSAVWHDSGELVLSLAMAYPYLDDDLKREVRAYVSAVIARYPPWENMPYGGDWLKNSAAREIYPMPPEIRNNLNNWPPPAASPISLYAVWLWAKNSGDWALVRDNWNALTALYNARRNNLTYYADIGGLIGYARMARQIFGETDPRYTQAVQDAVGALTAGKNIQSYIDYAKSRDQYWIPRDQQPEWGTFQGWYVPVFFGIQPEIGLYLREQTEGKAAEHLLSRESGDGLRWWYLTRAGIHAEEGESAFVAPQAAWSHFMAHAYILGQPRSQLRRWLDRPWGKGDLYSIQKIVATLQAYDDEHLLPRFWLPLILLSRP
;
A
#
# COMPACT_ATOMS: atom_id res chain seq x y z
N MET A 1 14.49 24.61 -69.67
CA MET A 1 14.53 23.15 -69.45
C MET A 1 15.89 22.85 -68.86
N GLU A 2 15.99 22.88 -67.53
CA GLU A 2 15.92 21.71 -66.59
C GLU A 2 17.27 20.99 -66.51
N SER A 3 17.84 20.54 -65.38
CA SER A 3 17.52 20.55 -63.93
C SER A 3 18.79 20.00 -63.21
N SER A 4 19.42 20.74 -62.28
CA SER A 4 19.43 20.65 -60.79
C SER A 4 19.93 19.33 -60.15
N LEU A 5 20.76 19.26 -59.09
CA LEU A 5 21.73 20.16 -58.42
C LEU A 5 22.47 19.35 -57.30
N THR A 6 23.82 19.39 -57.34
CA THR A 6 24.92 19.36 -56.31
C THR A 6 24.67 19.00 -54.82
N ARG A 7 25.46 18.14 -54.12
CA ARG A 7 26.89 18.16 -53.64
C ARG A 7 27.28 19.25 -52.60
N LYS A 8 27.87 18.80 -51.47
CA LYS A 8 28.66 19.51 -50.40
C LYS A 8 29.77 20.44 -50.99
N PRO A 9 30.56 21.29 -50.26
CA PRO A 9 30.82 21.45 -48.80
C PRO A 9 31.06 22.92 -48.27
N PHE A 10 31.56 23.06 -47.02
CA PHE A 10 32.29 24.18 -46.36
C PHE A 10 31.58 25.51 -45.92
N PHE A 11 31.72 25.80 -44.61
CA PHE A 11 31.85 27.09 -43.88
C PHE A 11 31.00 28.32 -44.25
N ALA A 12 30.27 28.89 -43.26
CA ALA A 12 30.41 30.30 -42.83
C ALA A 12 29.40 30.76 -41.75
N LEU A 13 29.95 31.36 -40.67
CA LEU A 13 29.53 32.58 -39.92
C LEU A 13 28.07 32.72 -39.40
N CYS A 14 27.78 33.19 -38.18
CA CYS A 14 28.36 34.32 -37.46
C CYS A 14 28.40 34.08 -35.94
N LEU A 15 29.61 34.05 -35.39
CA LEU A 15 29.93 34.44 -34.03
C LEU A 15 30.82 35.68 -34.18
N MET A 16 30.24 36.89 -34.16
CA MET A 16 30.97 38.16 -34.08
C MET A 16 30.05 39.31 -33.66
N ALA A 17 30.15 39.66 -32.38
CA ALA A 17 30.06 41.02 -31.85
C ALA A 17 30.83 40.95 -30.51
N LEU A 18 31.94 41.63 -30.24
CA LEU A 18 32.53 42.82 -30.84
C LEU A 18 34.02 42.60 -31.18
N LEU A 19 34.41 43.16 -32.34
CA LEU A 19 35.77 43.52 -32.70
C LEU A 19 36.17 44.81 -31.95
N LEU A 20 37.39 44.85 -31.42
CA LEU A 20 38.16 46.08 -31.26
C LEU A 20 39.54 45.83 -31.85
N ILE A 21 39.80 46.34 -33.06
CA ILE A 21 41.13 46.73 -33.50
C ILE A 21 41.00 48.00 -34.34
N THR A 22 41.45 49.13 -33.79
CA THR A 22 42.18 50.16 -34.54
C THR A 22 43.16 50.89 -33.62
N LEU A 23 44.45 50.68 -33.94
CA LEU A 23 45.56 51.64 -34.05
C LEU A 23 45.96 52.55 -32.87
N ALA A 24 47.17 52.28 -32.31
CA ALA A 24 48.34 53.14 -32.50
C ALA A 24 49.62 52.45 -31.97
N VAL A 25 50.70 52.46 -32.76
CA VAL A 25 52.04 51.98 -32.37
C VAL A 25 52.89 53.16 -31.89
N SER A 26 53.44 53.07 -30.67
CA SER A 26 54.87 53.27 -30.30
C SER A 26 55.04 53.81 -28.86
N GLY A 27 55.77 53.06 -28.00
CA GLY A 27 56.26 53.52 -26.68
C GLY A 27 56.12 52.49 -25.52
N TYR A 28 57.24 52.15 -24.85
CA TYR A 28 57.36 51.36 -23.60
C TYR A 28 56.62 51.97 -22.37
N PRO A 29 56.52 51.38 -21.13
CA PRO A 29 56.70 50.01 -20.56
C PRO A 29 55.51 49.53 -19.63
N GLY A 30 55.52 48.29 -19.08
CA GLY A 30 54.71 47.92 -17.88
C GLY A 30 54.19 46.47 -17.73
N PHE A 31 54.53 45.85 -16.59
CA PHE A 31 53.91 44.72 -15.83
C PHE A 31 53.08 43.58 -16.49
N GLY A 32 53.59 42.34 -16.34
CA GLY A 32 52.94 41.14 -15.76
C GLY A 32 51.90 40.35 -16.58
N VAL A 33 51.71 39.03 -16.51
CA VAL A 33 52.28 37.81 -15.88
C VAL A 33 51.67 36.61 -16.67
N PRO A 34 52.28 35.40 -16.76
CA PRO A 34 51.82 34.31 -17.64
C PRO A 34 50.95 33.21 -16.97
N GLN A 35 50.26 32.40 -17.79
CA GLN A 35 49.82 31.01 -17.53
C GLN A 35 50.73 30.09 -18.39
N THR A 36 51.13 28.85 -18.09
CA THR A 36 50.77 27.81 -17.10
C THR A 36 51.83 26.71 -17.24
N ALA A 37 52.01 25.94 -16.16
CA ALA A 37 52.16 24.46 -16.12
C ALA A 37 53.35 23.94 -15.30
N ALA A 38 52.97 23.20 -14.27
CA ALA A 38 53.61 22.04 -13.64
C ALA A 38 55.03 22.19 -13.04
N LEU A 39 55.12 22.04 -11.71
CA LEU A 39 56.16 21.27 -11.04
C LEU A 39 55.79 21.02 -9.57
N MET A 40 55.84 19.74 -9.17
CA MET A 40 55.87 19.31 -7.76
C MET A 40 57.29 19.41 -7.20
N TYR A 41 57.35 19.47 -5.87
CA TYR A 41 58.47 19.26 -4.93
C TYR A 41 59.18 20.50 -4.34
N ALA A 42 58.75 20.79 -3.11
CA ALA A 42 59.53 21.01 -1.88
C ALA A 42 60.59 22.14 -1.83
N SER A 43 60.36 23.12 -0.95
CA SER A 43 61.10 23.25 0.33
C SER A 43 60.67 24.52 1.09
N ALA A 44 60.75 24.42 2.42
CA ALA A 44 60.35 25.46 3.37
C ALA A 44 61.43 26.54 3.57
N ALA A 45 61.01 27.80 3.77
CA ALA A 45 61.72 28.76 4.61
C ALA A 45 60.81 29.96 4.95
N ALA A 46 60.91 30.40 6.21
CA ALA A 46 60.01 31.31 6.90
C ALA A 46 60.45 32.78 6.85
N ALA A 47 59.50 33.73 6.94
CA ALA A 47 59.57 34.93 7.81
C ALA A 47 58.21 35.67 7.87
N LYS A 48 57.83 36.02 9.12
CA LYS A 48 56.64 36.74 9.66
C LYS A 48 56.56 38.24 9.25
N PRO A 49 55.58 39.09 9.70
CA PRO A 49 54.43 38.90 10.62
C PRO A 49 53.08 39.56 10.20
N SER A 50 52.01 39.20 10.94
CA SER A 50 51.04 40.12 11.59
C SER A 50 49.55 39.91 11.28
N ALA A 51 48.88 39.33 12.28
CA ALA A 51 47.53 39.59 12.77
C ALA A 51 46.30 39.43 11.84
N ARG A 52 45.57 38.32 12.01
CA ARG A 52 44.11 38.37 12.23
C ARG A 52 43.56 37.07 12.83
N ALA A 53 42.52 37.26 13.63
CA ALA A 53 41.86 36.35 14.56
C ALA A 53 41.64 34.90 14.10
N GLU A 54 41.84 33.98 15.05
CA GLU A 54 41.34 32.62 15.01
C GLU A 54 39.80 32.62 14.98
N THR A 55 39.24 32.05 13.92
CA THR A 55 37.93 31.41 13.96
C THR A 55 38.14 29.95 13.57
N THR A 56 38.30 29.09 14.57
CA THR A 56 38.21 27.64 14.45
C THR A 56 36.82 27.28 13.93
N SER A 57 36.72 26.76 12.71
CA SER A 57 35.53 26.05 12.25
C SER A 57 35.44 24.72 13.01
N PRO A 58 34.33 24.39 13.69
CA PRO A 58 34.19 23.08 14.29
C PRO A 58 33.99 22.04 13.18
N GLN A 59 34.98 21.17 13.00
CA GLN A 59 34.76 19.89 12.34
C GLN A 59 33.69 19.15 13.13
N ALA A 60 32.50 18.96 12.54
CA ALA A 60 31.45 18.13 13.10
C ALA A 60 31.97 16.69 13.19
N ALA A 61 32.38 16.28 14.39
CA ALA A 61 32.59 14.88 14.70
C ALA A 61 31.24 14.17 14.50
N THR A 62 31.15 13.29 13.49
CA THR A 62 30.03 12.37 13.33
C THR A 62 30.10 11.37 14.48
N SER A 63 29.50 11.72 15.62
CA SER A 63 29.28 10.77 16.71
C SER A 63 28.38 9.65 16.19
N ALA A 64 28.80 8.40 16.37
CA ALA A 64 27.91 7.26 16.18
C ALA A 64 26.62 7.47 17.00
N LEU A 65 25.47 7.07 16.44
CA LEU A 65 24.20 7.13 17.16
C LEU A 65 24.28 6.29 18.43
N ALA A 66 23.54 6.70 19.46
CA ALA A 66 23.54 5.96 20.71
C ALA A 66 22.89 4.59 20.49
N ASP A 67 23.39 3.56 21.19
CA ASP A 67 22.79 2.22 21.14
C ASP A 67 21.30 2.24 21.56
N ALA A 68 20.93 3.18 22.42
CA ALA A 68 19.57 3.46 22.84
C ALA A 68 18.64 4.06 21.76
N ASP A 69 19.16 4.51 20.62
CA ASP A 69 18.36 5.08 19.54
C ASP A 69 17.62 3.97 18.75
N TRP A 70 16.55 4.37 18.06
CA TRP A 70 15.77 3.56 17.12
C TRP A 70 15.89 4.13 15.70
N PRO A 71 17.05 3.97 15.03
CA PRO A 71 17.37 4.69 13.80
C PRO A 71 16.72 4.15 12.52
N GLN A 72 16.08 2.97 12.53
CA GLN A 72 15.40 2.40 11.36
C GLN A 72 14.28 1.45 11.79
N LEU A 73 13.48 0.96 10.84
CA LEU A 73 12.43 -0.04 11.12
C LEU A 73 13.00 -1.23 11.91
N GLY A 74 12.31 -1.67 12.96
CA GLY A 74 12.78 -2.75 13.83
C GLY A 74 14.06 -2.45 14.60
N ARG A 75 14.37 -1.15 14.78
CA ARG A 75 15.55 -0.54 15.42
C ARG A 75 16.86 -0.70 14.65
N ASP A 76 17.20 -1.91 14.22
CA ASP A 76 18.51 -2.27 13.70
C ASP A 76 18.42 -2.97 12.32
N PRO A 77 19.56 -3.20 11.62
CA PRO A 77 19.55 -3.87 10.33
C PRO A 77 19.00 -5.31 10.37
N GLN A 78 19.04 -5.96 11.54
CA GLN A 78 18.51 -7.32 11.74
C GLN A 78 17.00 -7.35 11.94
N ARG A 79 16.38 -6.17 12.16
CA ARG A 79 14.96 -6.00 12.50
C ARG A 79 14.60 -6.71 13.81
N SER A 80 15.47 -6.58 14.81
CA SER A 80 15.34 -7.30 16.08
C SER A 80 14.09 -6.92 16.89
N ASN A 81 13.57 -5.70 16.70
CA ASN A 81 12.56 -5.05 17.56
C ASN A 81 12.96 -4.99 19.04
N TYR A 82 14.25 -5.09 19.35
CA TYR A 82 14.79 -5.05 20.70
C TYR A 82 15.55 -3.75 20.96
N SER A 83 15.11 -2.99 21.96
CA SER A 83 15.80 -1.83 22.52
C SER A 83 16.47 -2.19 23.85
N PRO A 84 17.73 -1.76 24.10
CA PRO A 84 18.37 -1.92 25.40
C PRO A 84 17.76 -1.02 26.49
N GLN A 85 16.94 -0.03 26.11
CA GLN A 85 16.24 0.83 27.05
C GLN A 85 14.92 0.21 27.52
N GLN A 86 14.58 0.47 28.78
CA GLN A 86 13.31 0.07 29.36
C GLN A 86 12.62 1.29 29.97
N VAL A 87 11.33 1.45 29.69
CA VAL A 87 10.49 2.47 30.34
C VAL A 87 9.59 1.76 31.36
N ASN A 88 9.84 2.05 32.63
CA ASN A 88 9.15 1.38 33.74
C ASN A 88 7.83 2.10 34.08
N PRO A 89 6.80 1.35 34.54
CA PRO A 89 5.61 1.95 35.13
C PRO A 89 5.95 2.70 36.44
N PRO A 90 5.06 3.58 36.95
CA PRO A 90 3.82 4.05 36.31
C PRO A 90 4.09 4.94 35.10
N TYR A 91 3.17 4.96 34.12
CA TYR A 91 3.31 5.71 32.87
C TYR A 91 2.55 7.03 32.87
N CYS A 92 3.02 7.98 32.06
CA CYS A 92 2.30 9.20 31.69
C CYS A 92 2.43 9.52 30.20
N TYR A 93 1.33 9.99 29.62
CA TYR A 93 1.35 10.67 28.33
C TYR A 93 2.02 12.03 28.48
N ILE A 94 3.11 12.25 27.76
CA ILE A 94 3.86 13.52 27.80
C ILE A 94 3.38 14.45 26.69
N TRP A 95 3.15 13.90 25.51
CA TRP A 95 2.62 14.64 24.37
C TRP A 95 1.83 13.72 23.44
N LYS A 96 0.91 14.32 22.67
CA LYS A 96 0.16 13.66 21.61
C LYS A 96 0.02 14.57 20.39
N TRP A 97 0.01 13.96 19.22
CA TRP A 97 -0.18 14.65 17.95
C TRP A 97 -1.22 13.92 17.11
N TYR A 98 -2.28 14.60 16.68
CA TYR A 98 -3.37 14.05 15.88
C TYR A 98 -3.61 14.81 14.56
N GLU A 99 -4.44 14.27 13.67
CA GLU A 99 -4.87 14.81 12.35
C GLU A 99 -3.92 14.64 11.15
N VAL A 100 -2.86 13.82 11.27
CA VAL A 100 -2.04 13.43 10.11
C VAL A 100 -2.23 11.95 9.79
N PRO A 101 -2.64 11.60 8.56
CA PRO A 101 -2.81 10.21 8.18
C PRO A 101 -1.43 9.56 8.01
N PHE A 102 -1.03 8.70 8.95
CA PHE A 102 0.17 7.86 8.83
C PHE A 102 -0.20 6.49 8.28
N ALA A 103 0.69 5.85 7.52
CA ALA A 103 0.49 4.48 7.02
C ALA A 103 0.49 3.45 8.16
N SER A 104 -0.38 2.43 8.11
CA SER A 104 -0.51 1.32 9.09
C SER A 104 0.82 0.64 9.46
N ARG A 105 1.80 0.67 8.56
CA ARG A 105 3.10 -0.02 8.67
C ARG A 105 4.28 0.90 9.02
N ALA A 106 4.06 2.21 9.20
CA ALA A 106 5.13 3.16 9.49
C ALA A 106 5.41 3.25 11.00
N GLN A 107 6.55 2.71 11.45
CA GLN A 107 7.09 3.01 12.78
C GLN A 107 7.70 4.42 12.79
N PRO A 108 7.51 5.22 13.86
CA PRO A 108 8.33 6.40 14.06
C PRO A 108 9.80 5.99 14.24
N VAL A 109 10.71 6.75 13.64
CA VAL A 109 12.17 6.54 13.81
C VAL A 109 12.69 7.60 14.77
N VAL A 110 13.39 7.18 15.83
CA VAL A 110 13.83 8.08 16.89
C VAL A 110 15.33 7.99 17.05
N ALA A 111 16.04 9.06 16.73
CA ALA A 111 17.50 9.11 16.82
C ALA A 111 17.98 10.51 17.18
N ALA A 112 19.02 10.59 18.01
CA ALA A 112 19.62 11.85 18.46
C ALA A 112 18.57 12.89 18.94
N GLY A 113 17.58 12.44 19.72
CA GLY A 113 16.52 13.29 20.29
C GLY A 113 15.45 13.78 19.29
N ARG A 114 15.45 13.28 18.06
CA ARG A 114 14.48 13.63 17.01
C ARG A 114 13.65 12.42 16.64
N LEU A 115 12.37 12.66 16.34
CA LEU A 115 11.43 11.69 15.82
C LEU A 115 11.11 12.02 14.36
N PHE A 116 11.20 11.03 13.49
CA PHE A 116 10.87 11.11 12.07
C PHE A 116 9.73 10.17 11.73
N ILE A 117 8.71 10.67 11.04
CA ILE A 117 7.60 9.86 10.54
C ILE A 117 7.05 10.43 9.23
N GLY A 118 6.80 9.55 8.26
CA GLY A 118 6.25 9.91 6.97
C GLY A 118 4.72 9.88 6.97
N GLY A 119 4.10 10.88 6.35
CA GLY A 119 2.65 10.95 6.17
C GLY A 119 2.18 10.40 4.82
N MET A 120 0.90 10.03 4.78
CA MET A 120 0.18 9.60 3.58
C MET A 120 -0.11 10.77 2.61
N ASP A 121 0.15 11.99 3.05
CA ASP A 121 0.21 13.24 2.30
C ASP A 121 1.55 13.44 1.55
N GLY A 122 2.52 12.54 1.75
CA GLY A 122 3.85 12.62 1.13
C GLY A 122 4.81 13.57 1.83
N VAL A 123 4.51 13.97 3.06
CA VAL A 123 5.36 14.85 3.88
C VAL A 123 6.13 14.01 4.90
N LEU A 124 7.46 14.20 4.96
CA LEU A 124 8.24 13.70 6.10
C LEU A 124 8.21 14.74 7.23
N TYR A 125 7.84 14.30 8.42
CA TYR A 125 7.76 15.13 9.61
C TYR A 125 8.92 14.83 10.55
N ALA A 126 9.62 15.89 11.00
CA ALA A 126 10.58 15.82 12.08
C ALA A 126 10.05 16.58 13.31
N ARG A 127 10.09 15.91 14.46
CA ARG A 127 9.65 16.44 15.74
C ARG A 127 10.68 16.20 16.83
N ASN A 128 10.63 17.01 17.88
CA ASN A 128 11.39 16.77 19.10
C ASN A 128 10.82 15.51 19.77
N ALA A 129 11.66 14.51 20.01
CA ALA A 129 11.21 13.23 20.53
C ALA A 129 10.65 13.33 21.96
N SER A 130 11.18 14.24 22.79
CA SER A 130 10.74 14.39 24.19
C SER A 130 9.46 15.21 24.34
N THR A 131 9.21 16.19 23.46
CA THR A 131 8.11 17.16 23.62
C THR A 131 7.05 17.09 22.52
N GLY A 132 7.30 16.34 21.44
CA GLY A 132 6.45 16.31 20.25
C GLY A 132 6.47 17.59 19.44
N ALA A 133 7.27 18.60 19.81
CA ALA A 133 7.29 19.89 19.11
C ALA A 133 7.78 19.75 17.68
N HIS A 134 7.19 20.50 16.74
CA HIS A 134 7.64 20.55 15.35
C HIS A 134 9.10 21.05 15.29
N LEU A 135 9.92 20.37 14.49
CA LEU A 135 11.28 20.82 14.16
C LEU A 135 11.35 21.31 12.71
N TRP A 136 10.95 20.44 11.78
CA TRP A 136 10.85 20.77 10.36
C TRP A 136 9.94 19.76 9.66
N THR A 137 9.50 20.10 8.45
CA THR A 137 8.83 19.19 7.52
C THR A 137 9.49 19.27 6.15
N PHE A 138 9.42 18.18 5.40
CA PHE A 138 9.88 18.15 4.02
C PHE A 138 8.77 17.60 3.12
N PRO A 139 8.21 18.39 2.20
CA PRO A 139 7.32 17.88 1.18
C PRO A 139 8.15 17.06 0.19
N GLY A 140 7.87 15.76 0.08
CA GLY A 140 8.47 14.90 -0.93
C GLY A 140 8.01 15.24 -2.36
N ASP A 141 7.81 14.23 -3.18
CA ASP A 141 7.25 14.38 -4.53
C ASP A 141 5.70 14.42 -4.53
N GLY A 142 5.07 14.58 -3.36
CA GLY A 142 3.62 14.50 -3.18
C GLY A 142 3.06 13.08 -3.20
N SER A 143 3.91 12.05 -3.32
CA SER A 143 3.52 10.66 -3.18
C SER A 143 3.65 10.20 -1.71
N PRO A 144 2.76 9.32 -1.23
CA PRO A 144 2.75 8.86 0.17
C PRO A 144 4.08 8.28 0.62
N ILE A 145 4.42 8.54 1.88
CA ILE A 145 5.51 7.84 2.56
C ILE A 145 4.87 6.73 3.39
N ARG A 146 4.97 5.49 2.92
CA ARG A 146 4.22 4.34 3.47
C ARG A 146 4.97 3.53 4.52
N HIS A 147 6.27 3.76 4.65
CA HIS A 147 7.15 3.00 5.53
C HIS A 147 8.04 3.93 6.35
N SER A 148 8.62 3.38 7.40
CA SER A 148 9.58 4.08 8.26
C SER A 148 10.74 4.64 7.47
N ALA A 149 11.31 5.75 7.95
CA ALA A 149 12.58 6.27 7.45
C ALA A 149 13.76 5.40 7.97
N GLY A 150 14.99 5.79 7.61
CA GLY A 150 16.23 5.30 8.20
C GLY A 150 17.19 6.44 8.47
N VAL A 151 17.92 6.41 9.60
CA VAL A 151 18.81 7.47 10.05
C VAL A 151 20.24 6.94 10.20
N ALA A 152 21.21 7.72 9.72
CA ALA A 152 22.63 7.49 9.95
C ALA A 152 23.35 8.82 10.15
N GLY A 153 23.87 9.06 11.35
CA GLY A 153 24.46 10.36 11.70
C GLY A 153 23.45 11.49 11.51
N ASP A 154 23.79 12.49 10.68
CA ASP A 154 22.91 13.61 10.31
C ASP A 154 22.14 13.36 9.01
N LEU A 155 22.00 12.12 8.55
CA LEU A 155 21.19 11.78 7.37
C LEU A 155 19.92 11.05 7.79
N VAL A 156 18.78 11.49 7.27
CA VAL A 156 17.51 10.75 7.28
C VAL A 156 17.11 10.42 5.86
N VAL A 157 16.90 9.13 5.59
CA VAL A 157 16.56 8.58 4.28
C VAL A 157 15.17 7.99 4.31
N PHE A 158 14.37 8.28 3.30
CA PHE A 158 13.02 7.71 3.15
C PHE A 158 12.66 7.60 1.68
N SER A 159 11.68 6.77 1.37
CA SER A 159 11.16 6.62 0.02
C SER A 159 9.67 6.95 -0.03
N THR A 160 9.27 7.63 -1.08
CA THR A 160 7.86 7.83 -1.41
C THR A 160 7.36 6.67 -2.27
N HIS A 161 6.05 6.47 -2.33
CA HIS A 161 5.43 5.35 -3.04
C HIS A 161 5.72 5.35 -4.55
N GLN A 162 5.83 6.52 -5.21
CA GLN A 162 6.27 6.57 -6.62
C GLN A 162 7.76 6.25 -6.81
N GLY A 163 8.51 6.03 -5.74
CA GLY A 163 9.86 5.48 -5.81
C GLY A 163 10.99 6.50 -5.75
N ASN A 164 10.68 7.76 -5.46
CA ASN A 164 11.73 8.71 -5.11
C ASN A 164 12.24 8.40 -3.71
N THR A 165 13.53 8.11 -3.61
CA THR A 165 14.27 8.00 -2.36
C THR A 165 14.99 9.32 -2.11
N PHE A 166 14.75 9.90 -0.96
CA PHE A 166 15.31 11.18 -0.53
C PHE A 166 16.24 10.94 0.65
N ALA A 167 17.36 11.67 0.68
CA ALA A 167 18.12 11.87 1.91
C ALA A 167 18.17 13.34 2.27
N LEU A 168 17.85 13.62 3.53
CA LEU A 168 17.84 14.95 4.09
C LEU A 168 18.83 15.03 5.24
N SER A 169 19.25 16.25 5.55
CA SER A 169 19.81 16.59 6.87
C SER A 169 18.79 16.25 7.96
N ALA A 170 19.13 15.34 8.86
CA ALA A 170 18.29 14.98 10.01
C ALA A 170 18.07 16.21 10.93
N THR A 171 19.06 17.09 11.01
CA THR A 171 18.98 18.31 11.82
C THR A 171 18.10 19.39 11.22
N THR A 172 18.18 19.61 9.89
CA THR A 172 17.59 20.80 9.26
C THR A 172 16.49 20.52 8.22
N GLY A 173 16.30 19.27 7.81
CA GLY A 173 15.39 18.91 6.72
C GLY A 173 15.91 19.28 5.32
N ALA A 174 17.12 19.82 5.22
CA ALA A 174 17.71 20.23 3.95
C ALA A 174 18.00 19.00 3.07
N LEU A 175 17.52 19.02 1.82
CA LEU A 175 17.79 17.97 0.83
C LEU A 175 19.29 17.83 0.58
N ARG A 176 19.80 16.60 0.71
CA ARG A 176 21.18 16.24 0.40
C ARG A 176 21.26 15.59 -0.98
N TRP A 177 20.41 14.61 -1.23
CA TRP A 177 20.27 13.97 -2.53
C TRP A 177 18.87 13.37 -2.71
N GLN A 178 18.50 13.13 -3.96
CA GLN A 178 17.29 12.45 -4.37
C GLN A 178 17.62 11.46 -5.49
N ARG A 179 17.02 10.27 -5.46
CA ARG A 179 17.19 9.24 -6.48
C ARG A 179 15.88 8.50 -6.75
N LEU A 180 15.51 8.36 -8.02
CA LEU A 180 14.43 7.45 -8.42
C LEU A 180 14.95 6.01 -8.38
N THR A 181 14.29 5.16 -7.60
CA THR A 181 14.71 3.77 -7.34
C THR A 181 13.65 2.73 -7.74
N GLY A 182 12.62 3.18 -8.48
CA GLY A 182 11.41 2.39 -8.74
C GLY A 182 10.43 2.48 -7.57
N ARG A 183 9.14 2.24 -7.85
CA ARG A 183 8.05 2.47 -6.89
C ARG A 183 8.31 1.73 -5.58
N SER A 184 8.27 2.43 -4.46
CA SER A 184 8.65 1.86 -3.16
C SER A 184 7.44 1.34 -2.40
N ALA A 185 7.63 0.19 -1.77
CA ALA A 185 6.71 -0.42 -0.82
C ALA A 185 7.45 -1.00 0.38
N THR A 186 8.62 -0.45 0.71
CA THR A 186 9.48 -0.95 1.81
C THR A 186 10.17 0.19 2.54
N ALA A 187 10.59 -0.06 3.80
CA ALA A 187 11.48 0.87 4.49
C ALA A 187 12.93 0.71 3.96
N PRO A 188 13.73 1.78 3.91
CA PRO A 188 15.15 1.66 3.60
C PRO A 188 15.87 0.82 4.69
N LEU A 189 16.87 0.08 4.27
CA LEU A 189 17.83 -0.60 5.14
C LEU A 189 19.13 0.20 5.16
N ILE A 190 19.55 0.67 6.33
CA ILE A 190 20.75 1.49 6.49
C ILE A 190 21.93 0.61 6.89
N ASP A 191 22.96 0.54 6.03
CA ASP A 191 24.25 -0.10 6.28
C ASP A 191 25.31 0.97 6.54
N THR A 192 25.52 1.29 7.82
CA THR A 192 26.55 2.25 8.23
C THR A 192 27.96 1.72 8.05
N SER A 193 28.16 0.39 8.04
CA SER A 193 29.48 -0.22 7.93
C SER A 193 30.09 -0.05 6.53
N ARG A 194 29.24 -0.02 5.49
CA ARG A 194 29.64 0.20 4.09
C ARG A 194 29.23 1.55 3.53
N ASN A 195 28.60 2.39 4.34
CA ASN A 195 28.05 3.67 3.90
C ASN A 195 27.02 3.49 2.76
N ARG A 196 26.05 2.59 2.95
CA ARG A 196 25.02 2.26 1.95
C ARG A 196 23.61 2.37 2.50
N VAL A 197 22.67 2.65 1.60
CA VAL A 197 21.25 2.45 1.82
C VAL A 197 20.70 1.47 0.80
N ILE A 198 19.92 0.50 1.26
CA ILE A 198 19.30 -0.50 0.41
C ILE A 198 17.80 -0.25 0.38
N VAL A 199 17.26 -0.16 -0.83
CA VAL A 199 15.84 0.07 -1.09
C VAL A 199 15.31 -0.98 -2.04
N ALA A 200 14.08 -1.43 -1.80
CA ALA A 200 13.41 -2.40 -2.65
C ALA A 200 12.18 -1.78 -3.32
N SER A 201 11.93 -2.19 -4.58
CA SER A 201 10.83 -1.68 -5.38
C SER A 201 9.82 -2.75 -5.76
N THR A 202 8.60 -2.30 -6.05
CA THR A 202 7.52 -3.15 -6.57
C THR A 202 7.81 -3.66 -7.98
N ASP A 203 8.84 -3.14 -8.64
CA ASP A 203 9.29 -3.59 -9.96
C ASP A 203 10.28 -4.76 -9.84
N GLY A 204 10.50 -5.26 -8.61
CA GLY A 204 11.34 -6.41 -8.30
C GLY A 204 12.83 -6.09 -8.15
N ARG A 205 13.19 -4.81 -8.10
CA ARG A 205 14.57 -4.35 -7.93
C ARG A 205 14.93 -4.19 -6.47
N LEU A 206 16.06 -4.73 -6.06
CA LEU A 206 16.75 -4.38 -4.81
C LEU A 206 17.99 -3.56 -5.16
N SER A 207 18.04 -2.30 -4.74
CA SER A 207 19.08 -1.34 -5.14
C SER A 207 19.87 -0.90 -3.91
N ALA A 208 21.20 -1.00 -3.97
CA ALA A 208 22.07 -0.36 -2.99
C ALA A 208 22.60 0.96 -3.55
N LEU A 209 22.43 2.02 -2.78
CA LEU A 209 22.93 3.35 -3.07
C LEU A 209 24.03 3.73 -2.07
N ASP A 210 24.97 4.54 -2.50
CA ASP A 210 25.88 5.24 -1.59
C ASP A 210 25.07 6.21 -0.72
N LEU A 211 25.29 6.12 0.59
CA LEU A 211 24.50 6.85 1.57
C LEU A 211 24.73 8.38 1.52
N ASN A 212 25.90 8.83 1.06
CA ASN A 212 26.27 10.26 1.05
C ASN A 212 25.78 11.00 -0.18
N ASN A 213 25.67 10.33 -1.33
CA ASN A 213 25.36 10.98 -2.61
C ASN A 213 24.22 10.32 -3.41
N GLY A 214 23.69 9.17 -2.96
CA GLY A 214 22.58 8.48 -3.62
C GLY A 214 22.96 7.78 -4.93
N ASN A 215 24.25 7.66 -5.26
CA ASN A 215 24.69 6.95 -6.45
C ASN A 215 24.43 5.46 -6.32
N LEU A 216 23.91 4.85 -7.39
CA LEU A 216 23.71 3.41 -7.46
C LEU A 216 25.05 2.68 -7.39
N VAL A 217 25.20 1.77 -6.42
CA VAL A 217 26.38 0.91 -6.24
C VAL A 217 26.17 -0.41 -6.95
N TRP A 218 25.05 -1.09 -6.64
CA TRP A 218 24.64 -2.31 -7.31
C TRP A 218 23.11 -2.42 -7.33
N GLN A 219 22.60 -3.26 -8.22
CA GLN A 219 21.18 -3.58 -8.31
C GLN A 219 20.99 -5.07 -8.59
N TYR A 220 20.02 -5.67 -7.90
CA TYR A 220 19.61 -7.05 -8.08
C TYR A 220 18.17 -7.11 -8.61
N ASP A 221 17.92 -8.02 -9.55
CA ASP A 221 16.61 -8.32 -10.10
C ASP A 221 16.07 -9.61 -9.49
N SER A 222 15.03 -9.52 -8.68
CA SER A 222 14.44 -10.70 -8.06
C SER A 222 13.42 -11.42 -8.97
N GLY A 223 13.07 -10.84 -10.12
CA GLY A 223 12.11 -11.38 -11.08
C GLY A 223 10.63 -11.28 -10.69
N ALA A 224 10.31 -10.71 -9.52
CA ALA A 224 8.95 -10.44 -9.05
C ALA A 224 8.93 -9.24 -8.09
N PRO A 225 7.80 -8.55 -7.87
CA PRO A 225 7.71 -7.41 -6.97
C PRO A 225 8.29 -7.70 -5.58
N ILE A 226 9.02 -6.74 -4.99
CA ILE A 226 9.49 -6.85 -3.60
C ILE A 226 8.65 -5.93 -2.73
N LEU A 227 7.86 -6.52 -1.85
CA LEU A 227 7.02 -5.83 -0.86
C LEU A 227 7.45 -6.11 0.59
N THR A 228 8.45 -6.98 0.77
CA THR A 228 9.06 -7.28 2.06
C THR A 228 10.17 -6.29 2.32
N THR A 229 10.18 -5.67 3.50
CA THR A 229 11.27 -4.75 3.86
C THR A 229 12.57 -5.53 4.12
N PRO A 230 13.71 -5.17 3.49
CA PRO A 230 14.95 -5.93 3.61
C PRO A 230 15.57 -5.83 5.02
N SER A 231 16.34 -6.87 5.38
CA SER A 231 17.15 -6.96 6.61
C SER A 231 18.56 -7.47 6.30
N MET A 232 19.47 -7.46 7.28
CA MET A 232 20.89 -7.75 7.11
C MET A 232 21.43 -8.71 8.17
N SER A 233 22.38 -9.56 7.79
CA SER A 233 23.11 -10.44 8.72
C SER A 233 23.92 -9.67 9.76
N HIS A 234 24.17 -10.27 10.93
CA HIS A 234 24.95 -9.64 12.00
C HIS A 234 26.39 -9.30 11.59
N ASP A 235 27.00 -10.08 10.71
CA ASP A 235 28.32 -9.81 10.14
C ASP A 235 28.29 -8.82 8.96
N GLY A 236 27.09 -8.33 8.61
CA GLY A 236 26.84 -7.41 7.53
C GLY A 236 27.06 -7.98 6.13
N ARG A 237 27.33 -9.28 5.95
CA ARG A 237 27.72 -9.85 4.64
C ARG A 237 26.55 -10.14 3.72
N LEU A 238 25.36 -10.39 4.26
CA LEU A 238 24.17 -10.78 3.50
C LEU A 238 23.01 -9.83 3.77
N ILE A 239 22.24 -9.54 2.73
CA ILE A 239 20.95 -8.85 2.80
C ILE A 239 19.86 -9.86 2.47
N PHE A 240 18.84 -9.91 3.31
CA PHE A 240 17.68 -10.80 3.19
C PHE A 240 16.46 -10.01 2.74
N ALA A 241 15.72 -10.58 1.78
CA ALA A 241 14.43 -10.05 1.35
C ALA A 241 13.53 -11.19 0.86
N GLY A 242 12.28 -10.84 0.54
CA GLY A 242 11.28 -11.72 -0.06
C GLY A 242 10.61 -11.03 -1.24
N ASN A 243 10.09 -11.81 -2.20
CA ASN A 243 9.32 -11.26 -3.31
C ASN A 243 7.93 -11.90 -3.42
N GLU A 244 7.09 -11.28 -4.23
CA GLU A 244 5.71 -11.69 -4.49
C GLU A 244 5.62 -12.90 -5.43
N ALA A 245 6.72 -13.62 -5.71
CA ALA A 245 6.64 -14.98 -6.23
C ALA A 245 6.85 -16.02 -5.11
N ILE A 246 6.81 -15.56 -3.85
CA ILE A 246 7.01 -16.34 -2.62
C ILE A 246 8.40 -16.97 -2.58
N TYR A 247 9.40 -16.21 -3.04
CA TYR A 247 10.79 -16.54 -2.81
C TYR A 247 11.36 -15.67 -1.70
N ALA A 248 11.90 -16.30 -0.66
CA ALA A 248 12.89 -15.71 0.22
C ALA A 248 14.26 -15.81 -0.47
N PHE A 249 15.09 -14.78 -0.34
CA PHE A 249 16.43 -14.78 -0.94
C PHE A 249 17.42 -13.97 -0.11
N ALA A 250 18.70 -14.28 -0.30
CA ALA A 250 19.80 -13.48 0.20
C ALA A 250 20.73 -13.04 -0.94
N VAL A 251 21.18 -11.79 -0.87
CA VAL A 251 22.23 -11.26 -1.74
C VAL A 251 23.45 -10.88 -0.92
N ASN A 252 24.62 -10.96 -1.53
CA ASN A 252 25.86 -10.45 -0.96
C ASN A 252 25.76 -8.92 -0.81
N ALA A 253 25.96 -8.40 0.40
CA ALA A 253 25.81 -6.97 0.68
C ALA A 253 26.82 -6.08 -0.06
N GLU A 254 27.98 -6.64 -0.41
CA GLU A 254 29.03 -5.94 -1.13
C GLU A 254 28.70 -5.82 -2.62
N THR A 255 28.24 -6.91 -3.25
CA THR A 255 28.15 -7.01 -4.72
C THR A 255 26.72 -7.06 -5.27
N GLY A 256 25.71 -7.33 -4.44
CA GLY A 256 24.32 -7.56 -4.87
C GLY A 256 24.09 -8.92 -5.53
N VAL A 257 25.10 -9.80 -5.59
CA VAL A 257 24.98 -11.13 -6.19
C VAL A 257 24.17 -12.05 -5.27
N GLU A 258 23.17 -12.75 -5.84
CA GLU A 258 22.39 -13.76 -5.13
C GLU A 258 23.30 -14.86 -4.56
N VAL A 259 23.13 -15.15 -3.27
CA VAL A 259 23.83 -16.24 -2.57
C VAL A 259 22.94 -17.47 -2.47
N TRP A 260 21.66 -17.27 -2.17
CA TRP A 260 20.67 -18.33 -2.13
C TRP A 260 19.27 -17.77 -2.38
N ARG A 261 18.38 -18.65 -2.84
CA ARG A 261 16.93 -18.42 -2.91
C ARG A 261 16.17 -19.68 -2.50
N THR A 262 15.08 -19.49 -1.79
CA THR A 262 14.23 -20.56 -1.26
C THR A 262 12.77 -20.21 -1.52
N ARG A 263 12.02 -21.15 -2.11
CA ARG A 263 10.59 -21.01 -2.30
C ARG A 263 9.87 -21.33 -0.99
N LEU A 264 9.02 -20.42 -0.54
CA LEU A 264 8.16 -20.59 0.63
C LEU A 264 6.72 -20.91 0.20
N TYR A 265 5.80 -20.96 1.16
CA TYR A 265 4.37 -21.10 0.92
C TYR A 265 3.61 -19.87 1.41
N GLY A 266 2.48 -19.58 0.77
CA GLY A 266 1.63 -18.43 1.10
C GLY A 266 1.18 -17.66 -0.14
N GLN A 267 0.34 -16.66 0.09
CA GLN A 267 -0.14 -15.72 -0.92
C GLN A 267 0.80 -14.53 -1.06
N SER A 268 1.49 -14.10 0.00
CA SER A 268 2.37 -12.92 -0.08
C SER A 268 3.41 -12.97 1.03
N LEU A 269 4.57 -12.34 0.79
CA LEU A 269 5.59 -12.03 1.80
C LEU A 269 5.58 -10.53 2.16
N SER A 270 4.60 -9.78 1.65
CA SER A 270 4.47 -8.34 1.86
C SER A 270 4.25 -7.97 3.33
N GLU A 271 4.26 -6.67 3.62
CA GLU A 271 3.86 -6.06 4.91
C GLU A 271 4.79 -6.32 6.11
N ARG A 272 5.64 -7.34 6.05
CA ARG A 272 6.62 -7.66 7.08
C ARG A 272 8.06 -7.59 6.57
N TYR A 273 8.99 -8.01 7.42
CA TYR A 273 10.42 -7.98 7.22
C TYR A 273 11.05 -9.27 7.77
N PRO A 274 12.13 -9.81 7.19
CA PRO A 274 12.78 -10.98 7.77
C PRO A 274 13.48 -10.60 9.08
N VAL A 275 13.25 -11.36 10.14
CA VAL A 275 13.94 -11.18 11.44
C VAL A 275 15.19 -12.05 11.45
N VAL A 276 16.34 -11.42 11.68
CA VAL A 276 17.65 -12.06 11.52
C VAL A 276 18.30 -12.34 12.86
N LEU A 277 18.73 -13.59 13.03
CA LEU A 277 19.58 -14.09 14.10
C LEU A 277 20.94 -14.49 13.49
N PRO A 278 22.01 -14.80 14.26
CA PRO A 278 23.33 -15.05 13.68
C PRO A 278 23.38 -16.18 12.66
N ASP A 279 22.62 -17.26 12.89
CA ASP A 279 22.63 -18.45 12.02
C ASP A 279 21.28 -18.73 11.35
N SER A 280 20.27 -17.91 11.62
CA SER A 280 18.89 -18.14 11.22
C SER A 280 18.22 -16.85 10.74
N VAL A 281 17.31 -16.97 9.77
CA VAL A 281 16.45 -15.88 9.32
C VAL A 281 15.01 -16.37 9.30
N ILE A 282 14.10 -15.58 9.89
CA ILE A 282 12.69 -15.92 10.04
C ILE A 282 11.86 -15.11 9.05
N TYR A 283 11.00 -15.79 8.29
CA TYR A 283 10.01 -15.20 7.39
C TYR A 283 8.59 -15.57 7.84
N ARG A 284 7.66 -14.63 7.65
CA ARG A 284 6.21 -14.88 7.74
C ARG A 284 5.57 -14.68 6.36
N SER A 285 4.51 -15.43 6.09
CA SER A 285 3.70 -15.26 4.88
C SER A 285 2.22 -15.12 5.21
N GLN A 286 1.48 -14.46 4.32
CA GLN A 286 0.02 -14.49 4.33
C GLN A 286 -0.45 -15.89 3.86
N PRO A 287 -1.35 -16.57 4.57
CA PRO A 287 -1.84 -17.87 4.13
C PRO A 287 -2.79 -17.73 2.93
N VAL A 288 -2.88 -18.79 2.11
CA VAL A 288 -3.81 -18.85 0.97
C VAL A 288 -5.25 -19.19 1.41
N TYR A 289 -5.43 -19.60 2.66
CA TYR A 289 -6.68 -20.10 3.22
C TYR A 289 -7.35 -19.04 4.10
N SER A 290 -8.69 -19.04 4.14
CA SER A 290 -9.45 -18.14 5.02
C SER A 290 -9.16 -18.46 6.49
N LEU A 291 -9.22 -17.44 7.35
CA LEU A 291 -8.90 -17.59 8.76
C LEU A 291 -9.76 -18.67 9.43
N TRP A 292 -11.07 -18.63 9.19
CA TRP A 292 -12.02 -19.59 9.77
C TRP A 292 -11.65 -21.05 9.49
N GLN A 293 -11.24 -21.37 8.26
CA GLN A 293 -10.82 -22.73 7.90
C GLN A 293 -9.58 -23.13 8.69
N LEU A 294 -8.58 -22.24 8.77
CA LEU A 294 -7.36 -22.49 9.51
C LEU A 294 -7.60 -22.65 11.01
N LEU A 295 -8.59 -21.92 11.55
CA LEU A 295 -9.00 -22.05 12.95
C LEU A 295 -9.63 -23.42 13.22
N HIS A 296 -10.61 -23.85 12.40
CA HIS A 296 -11.32 -25.12 12.57
C HIS A 296 -10.39 -26.32 12.41
N GLU A 297 -9.58 -26.34 11.35
CA GLU A 297 -8.60 -27.41 11.18
C GLU A 297 -7.55 -27.38 12.29
N GLY A 298 -7.19 -26.19 12.78
CA GLY A 298 -6.33 -26.04 13.95
C GLY A 298 -6.96 -26.66 15.21
N ASP A 299 -8.25 -26.41 15.45
CA ASP A 299 -8.99 -26.98 16.57
C ASP A 299 -9.03 -28.52 16.49
N ASP A 300 -9.32 -29.09 15.31
CA ASP A 300 -9.30 -30.54 15.08
C ASP A 300 -7.91 -31.14 15.38
N VAL A 301 -6.84 -30.45 14.97
CA VAL A 301 -5.46 -30.86 15.26
C VAL A 301 -5.18 -30.85 16.77
N LEU A 302 -5.63 -29.81 17.48
CA LEU A 302 -5.45 -29.67 18.92
C LEU A 302 -6.26 -30.74 19.68
N ASP A 303 -7.52 -30.97 19.30
CA ASP A 303 -8.42 -31.97 19.90
C ASP A 303 -7.92 -33.41 19.71
N SER A 304 -7.16 -33.67 18.63
CA SER A 304 -6.52 -34.97 18.41
C SER A 304 -5.49 -35.36 19.49
N GLY A 305 -5.04 -34.40 20.32
CA GLY A 305 -4.20 -34.64 21.51
C GLY A 305 -4.94 -35.25 22.70
N GLY A 306 -6.23 -35.61 22.55
CA GLY A 306 -7.04 -36.30 23.54
C GLY A 306 -7.57 -35.37 24.64
N THR A 307 -7.82 -35.92 25.84
CA THR A 307 -8.37 -35.16 26.97
C THR A 307 -7.45 -33.99 27.34
N ILE A 308 -8.06 -32.82 27.49
CA ILE A 308 -7.39 -31.59 27.94
C ILE A 308 -6.78 -31.83 29.33
N ARG A 309 -5.50 -31.53 29.45
CA ARG A 309 -4.73 -31.60 30.71
C ARG A 309 -4.74 -30.25 31.36
N THR A 310 -4.70 -30.28 32.67
CA THR A 310 -4.91 -29.07 33.45
C THR A 310 -3.61 -28.28 33.62
N ASP A 311 -2.44 -28.93 33.59
CA ASP A 311 -1.13 -28.27 33.52
C ASP A 311 -0.78 -27.89 32.07
N TRP A 312 -0.26 -26.67 31.87
CA TRP A 312 0.03 -26.15 30.53
C TRP A 312 1.18 -26.91 29.84
N ASP A 313 2.27 -27.21 30.57
CA ASP A 313 3.42 -27.89 29.97
C ASP A 313 3.02 -29.32 29.56
N GLU A 314 2.29 -30.02 30.43
CA GLU A 314 1.76 -31.36 30.13
C GLU A 314 0.77 -31.33 28.95
N ASP A 315 -0.11 -30.33 28.89
CA ASP A 315 -1.09 -30.16 27.79
C ASP A 315 -0.40 -29.88 26.46
N TRP A 316 0.59 -28.98 26.48
CA TRP A 316 1.42 -28.62 25.33
C TRP A 316 2.23 -29.81 24.82
N GLN A 317 2.85 -30.61 25.70
CA GLN A 317 3.55 -31.84 25.29
C GLN A 317 2.64 -32.82 24.55
N ALA A 318 1.35 -32.85 24.89
CA ALA A 318 0.40 -33.75 24.26
C ALA A 318 -0.08 -33.31 22.88
N VAL A 319 -0.11 -32.00 22.60
CA VAL A 319 -0.61 -31.48 21.30
C VAL A 319 0.49 -31.09 20.33
N LYS A 320 1.66 -30.68 20.81
CA LYS A 320 2.73 -30.15 19.94
C LYS A 320 3.11 -31.11 18.80
N GLY A 321 3.13 -32.42 19.08
CA GLY A 321 3.45 -33.45 18.09
C GLY A 321 2.41 -33.54 16.98
N HIS A 322 1.13 -33.35 17.31
CA HIS A 322 0.04 -33.32 16.35
C HIS A 322 0.13 -32.09 15.44
N ILE A 323 0.45 -30.92 16.01
CA ILE A 323 0.70 -29.68 15.26
C ILE A 323 1.85 -29.86 14.28
N LEU A 324 3.00 -30.37 14.75
CA LEU A 324 4.18 -30.61 13.92
C LEU A 324 3.89 -31.58 12.78
N ASN A 325 3.19 -32.68 13.06
CA ASN A 325 2.81 -33.67 12.04
C ASN A 325 1.87 -33.06 10.99
N TYR A 326 0.87 -32.29 11.42
CA TYR A 326 -0.07 -31.63 10.52
C TYR A 326 0.62 -30.61 9.61
N LEU A 327 1.44 -29.71 10.16
CA LEU A 327 2.16 -28.70 9.37
C LEU A 327 3.23 -29.30 8.46
N SER A 328 3.85 -30.42 8.87
CA SER A 328 4.82 -31.14 8.04
C SER A 328 4.14 -31.87 6.88
N ALA A 329 2.95 -32.45 7.11
CA ALA A 329 2.15 -33.09 6.06
C ALA A 329 1.50 -32.07 5.11
N ASN A 330 1.25 -30.85 5.59
CA ASN A 330 0.58 -29.78 4.84
C ASN A 330 1.47 -28.52 4.75
N PRO A 331 2.60 -28.56 4.01
CA PRO A 331 3.55 -27.46 3.99
C PRO A 331 2.98 -26.15 3.43
N HIS A 332 1.93 -26.22 2.61
CA HIS A 332 1.19 -25.07 2.09
C HIS A 332 0.34 -24.34 3.16
N LYS A 333 0.18 -24.93 4.35
CA LYS A 333 -0.49 -24.33 5.52
C LYS A 333 0.51 -23.74 6.53
N GLN A 334 1.81 -23.77 6.23
CA GLN A 334 2.80 -23.08 7.05
C GLN A 334 2.80 -21.58 6.74
N THR A 335 2.91 -20.75 7.77
CA THR A 335 3.11 -19.29 7.65
C THR A 335 4.34 -18.81 8.40
N PHE A 336 5.08 -19.70 9.07
CA PHE A 336 6.29 -19.41 9.86
C PHE A 336 7.46 -20.23 9.32
N PHE A 337 8.46 -19.57 8.76
CA PHE A 337 9.60 -20.24 8.13
C PHE A 337 10.90 -19.81 8.78
N VAL A 338 11.68 -20.79 9.27
CA VAL A 338 13.03 -20.55 9.80
C VAL A 338 14.03 -21.15 8.82
N LEU A 339 14.85 -20.30 8.21
CA LEU A 339 15.88 -20.71 7.27
C LEU A 339 17.27 -20.52 7.87
N ASN A 340 18.24 -21.32 7.45
CA ASN A 340 19.64 -21.07 7.71
C ASN A 340 20.09 -19.80 6.96
N SER A 341 20.64 -18.83 7.69
CA SER A 341 20.98 -17.51 7.12
C SER A 341 22.05 -17.59 6.02
N ALA A 342 22.94 -18.58 6.05
CA ALA A 342 24.05 -18.69 5.11
C ALA A 342 23.66 -19.36 3.77
N ASN A 343 22.69 -20.28 3.78
CA ASN A 343 22.39 -21.10 2.59
C ASN A 343 20.89 -21.22 2.25
N GLY A 344 19.99 -20.61 3.04
CA GLY A 344 18.55 -20.59 2.79
C GLY A 344 17.82 -21.91 3.04
N GLN A 345 18.50 -22.96 3.50
CA GLN A 345 17.85 -24.26 3.78
C GLN A 345 16.91 -24.14 4.97
N SER A 346 15.73 -24.75 4.88
CA SER A 346 14.80 -24.83 6.01
C SER A 346 15.46 -25.54 7.19
N ARG A 347 15.29 -24.97 8.39
CA ARG A 347 15.75 -25.57 9.65
C ARG A 347 14.73 -26.53 10.25
N GLY A 348 13.54 -26.64 9.66
CA GLY A 348 12.46 -27.52 10.12
C GLY A 348 11.13 -26.79 10.23
N VAL A 349 10.18 -27.47 10.86
CA VAL A 349 8.82 -26.97 11.11
C VAL A 349 8.70 -26.64 12.59
N ALA A 350 8.24 -25.42 12.91
CA ALA A 350 7.93 -25.01 14.27
C ALA A 350 6.44 -25.23 14.57
N PRO A 351 6.02 -25.55 15.81
CA PRO A 351 4.62 -25.70 16.19
C PRO A 351 3.92 -24.34 16.35
N VAL A 352 4.18 -23.41 15.43
CA VAL A 352 3.50 -22.11 15.35
C VAL A 352 2.22 -22.33 14.54
N LEU A 353 1.20 -22.86 15.23
CA LEU A 353 -0.11 -23.10 14.63
C LEU A 353 -0.81 -21.76 14.38
N LEU A 354 -1.45 -21.70 13.22
CA LEU A 354 -1.97 -20.54 12.51
C LEU A 354 -2.75 -19.58 13.40
N THR A 355 -2.20 -18.38 13.55
CA THR A 355 -2.95 -17.16 13.81
C THR A 355 -3.07 -16.47 12.45
N PHE A 356 -4.18 -15.81 12.13
CA PHE A 356 -4.44 -15.09 10.86
C PHE A 356 -4.81 -15.95 9.65
N GLY A 357 -5.62 -15.36 8.78
CA GLY A 357 -6.07 -15.94 7.50
C GLY A 357 -5.80 -15.03 6.31
N ASN A 358 -6.40 -15.38 5.18
CA ASN A 358 -6.28 -14.65 3.92
C ASN A 358 -6.59 -13.16 4.12
N SER A 359 -5.58 -12.30 3.91
CA SER A 359 -5.54 -10.83 3.97
C SER A 359 -4.66 -10.20 5.06
N ASP A 360 -4.13 -10.97 6.03
CA ASP A 360 -3.20 -10.44 7.04
C ASP A 360 -1.93 -11.29 7.20
N VAL A 361 -0.79 -10.63 7.46
CA VAL A 361 0.44 -11.33 7.82
C VAL A 361 0.50 -11.52 9.34
N PRO A 362 0.74 -12.75 9.80
CA PRO A 362 0.94 -12.97 11.22
C PRO A 362 2.06 -12.14 11.87
N SER A 363 1.93 -11.96 13.18
CA SER A 363 2.89 -11.26 14.03
C SER A 363 4.32 -11.75 13.80
N MET A 364 5.24 -10.80 13.62
CA MET A 364 6.68 -11.10 13.56
C MET A 364 7.21 -11.39 14.96
N PRO A 365 8.17 -12.31 15.11
CA PRO A 365 8.88 -12.48 16.37
C PRO A 365 9.67 -11.23 16.76
N VAL A 366 9.96 -11.12 18.05
CA VAL A 366 10.95 -10.18 18.59
C VAL A 366 12.13 -10.95 19.19
N VAL A 367 13.35 -10.45 18.96
CA VAL A 367 14.57 -11.09 19.46
C VAL A 367 14.70 -10.89 20.96
N ARG A 368 15.07 -11.95 21.68
CA ARG A 368 15.29 -11.88 23.13
C ARG A 368 16.61 -11.18 23.47
N GLN A 369 16.60 -10.35 24.50
CA GLN A 369 17.81 -9.78 25.09
C GLN A 369 18.85 -10.84 25.44
N GLY A 370 20.11 -10.62 25.02
CA GLY A 370 21.27 -11.36 25.52
C GLY A 370 21.41 -12.81 25.02
N ASN A 371 20.46 -13.34 24.25
CA ASN A 371 20.57 -14.65 23.61
C ASN A 371 20.32 -14.52 22.10
N SER A 372 21.34 -14.90 21.33
CA SER A 372 21.33 -14.67 19.91
C SER A 372 20.46 -15.63 19.10
N ASN A 373 19.89 -16.69 19.69
CA ASN A 373 19.12 -17.70 18.93
C ASN A 373 17.65 -17.81 19.38
N GLN A 374 17.22 -16.97 20.32
CA GLN A 374 15.90 -17.05 20.93
C GLN A 374 15.01 -15.87 20.54
N VAL A 375 13.74 -16.16 20.28
CA VAL A 375 12.71 -15.18 19.92
C VAL A 375 11.43 -15.40 20.70
N TYR A 376 10.73 -14.32 21.03
CA TYR A 376 9.34 -14.39 21.46
C TYR A 376 8.44 -14.45 20.22
N VAL A 377 7.53 -15.41 20.21
CA VAL A 377 6.59 -15.70 19.11
C VAL A 377 5.17 -15.70 19.63
N MET A 378 4.24 -15.31 18.76
CA MET A 378 2.81 -15.56 18.94
C MET A 378 2.45 -16.90 18.28
N TYR A 379 1.71 -17.76 18.96
CA TYR A 379 1.33 -19.11 18.50
C TYR A 379 -0.01 -19.52 19.11
N ARG A 380 -0.71 -20.51 18.52
CA ARG A 380 -1.92 -21.09 19.12
C ARG A 380 -1.62 -22.34 19.95
N PRO A 381 -1.97 -22.36 21.25
CA PRO A 381 -2.08 -23.57 22.05
C PRO A 381 -3.52 -24.09 22.10
N ARG A 382 -3.72 -25.33 22.59
CA ARG A 382 -5.05 -25.92 22.84
C ARG A 382 -5.82 -25.21 23.94
N GLN A 383 -5.11 -24.61 24.89
CA GLN A 383 -5.68 -23.77 25.93
C GLN A 383 -5.27 -22.32 25.67
N GLY A 384 -6.12 -21.56 24.99
CA GLY A 384 -6.22 -20.12 25.23
C GLY A 384 -7.16 -19.92 26.42
N ILE A 385 -6.80 -19.10 27.38
CA ILE A 385 -7.66 -18.89 28.56
C ILE A 385 -8.03 -17.41 28.67
N GLN A 386 -9.25 -17.15 29.10
CA GLN A 386 -9.76 -15.82 29.36
C GLN A 386 -10.16 -15.75 30.83
N THR A 387 -9.91 -14.63 31.50
CA THR A 387 -10.62 -14.32 32.75
C THR A 387 -11.46 -13.07 32.63
N THR A 388 -12.69 -13.20 33.11
CA THR A 388 -13.67 -12.12 33.19
C THR A 388 -14.04 -11.98 34.66
N GLY A 389 -13.52 -10.95 35.35
CA GLY A 389 -13.85 -10.68 36.74
C GLY A 389 -13.52 -11.81 37.72
N GLY A 390 -12.40 -12.51 37.53
CA GLY A 390 -11.98 -13.65 38.35
C GLY A 390 -12.65 -14.99 37.99
N SER A 391 -13.55 -15.01 37.00
CA SER A 391 -14.13 -16.24 36.45
C SER A 391 -13.32 -16.71 35.25
N ILE A 392 -12.99 -18.00 35.21
CA ILE A 392 -12.22 -18.66 34.15
C ILE A 392 -13.17 -19.04 33.01
N HIS A 393 -12.92 -18.52 31.81
CA HIS A 393 -13.46 -19.07 30.58
C HIS A 393 -12.33 -19.76 29.82
N VAL A 394 -12.41 -21.09 29.69
CA VAL A 394 -11.54 -21.82 28.77
C VAL A 394 -12.20 -21.74 27.40
N SER A 395 -11.80 -20.76 26.59
CA SER A 395 -12.19 -20.68 25.18
C SER A 395 -11.13 -21.43 24.37
N THR A 396 -11.39 -22.69 24.05
CA THR A 396 -10.40 -23.56 23.38
C THR A 396 -10.27 -23.32 21.89
N ARG A 397 -10.87 -22.28 21.31
CA ARG A 397 -11.13 -22.27 19.85
C ARG A 397 -10.57 -21.09 19.06
N TYR A 398 -10.17 -19.99 19.71
CA TYR A 398 -9.89 -18.74 18.96
C TYR A 398 -8.68 -17.92 19.42
N ASP A 399 -8.09 -18.20 20.58
CA ASP A 399 -7.05 -17.32 21.14
C ASP A 399 -5.61 -17.82 20.85
N ALA A 400 -4.70 -16.87 20.79
CA ALA A 400 -3.27 -17.04 20.63
C ALA A 400 -2.55 -16.70 21.94
N GLU A 401 -1.31 -17.15 22.07
CA GLU A 401 -0.46 -16.94 23.25
C GLU A 401 0.94 -16.51 22.85
N LEU A 402 1.72 -16.03 23.82
CA LEU A 402 3.14 -15.73 23.66
C LEU A 402 4.02 -16.87 24.18
N GLY A 403 5.07 -17.18 23.43
CA GLY A 403 6.03 -18.21 23.78
C GLY A 403 7.46 -17.86 23.39
N LEU A 404 8.42 -18.47 24.08
CA LEU A 404 9.84 -18.39 23.74
C LEU A 404 10.23 -19.59 22.87
N LEU A 405 10.77 -19.33 21.69
CA LEU A 405 11.25 -20.32 20.72
C LEU A 405 12.77 -20.18 20.55
N ASP A 406 13.48 -21.31 20.55
CA ASP A 406 14.88 -21.39 20.13
C ASP A 406 14.95 -21.80 18.65
N THR A 407 15.56 -20.97 17.82
CA THR A 407 15.68 -21.19 16.37
C THR A 407 16.56 -22.39 15.98
N ARG A 408 17.30 -22.97 16.95
CA ARG A 408 18.05 -24.22 16.78
C ARG A 408 17.28 -25.46 17.24
N GLN A 409 16.18 -25.29 17.97
CA GLN A 409 15.31 -26.35 18.48
C GLN A 409 13.84 -25.99 18.20
N LEU A 410 13.43 -26.16 16.94
CA LEU A 410 12.14 -25.66 16.46
C LEU A 410 10.93 -26.44 16.98
N ASP A 411 11.12 -27.62 17.55
CA ASP A 411 10.06 -28.49 18.08
C ASP A 411 9.60 -28.09 19.50
N GLN A 412 10.17 -27.02 20.07
CA GLN A 412 9.87 -26.57 21.43
C GLN A 412 9.56 -25.07 21.50
N ILE A 413 8.36 -24.77 21.99
CA ILE A 413 7.96 -23.43 22.49
C ILE A 413 7.75 -23.53 24.00
N ARG A 414 8.28 -22.57 24.75
CA ARG A 414 8.04 -22.40 26.20
C ARG A 414 7.06 -21.25 26.40
N GLY A 415 5.86 -21.52 26.92
CA GLY A 415 4.85 -20.49 27.19
C GLY A 415 5.29 -19.46 28.23
N LEU A 416 4.90 -18.20 28.02
CA LEU A 416 5.20 -17.09 28.94
C LEU A 416 4.34 -17.16 30.20
N ARG A 417 4.78 -16.43 31.23
CA ARG A 417 4.37 -16.59 32.61
C ARG A 417 4.31 -15.24 33.40
N THR A 418 3.26 -14.96 34.16
CA THR A 418 3.09 -13.91 35.19
C THR A 418 3.61 -14.29 36.61
N ALA A 419 4.17 -13.34 37.38
CA ALA A 419 4.69 -13.55 38.74
C ALA A 419 3.60 -13.42 39.82
N ALA A 420 2.51 -12.72 39.52
CA ALA A 420 1.38 -12.49 40.43
C ALA A 420 0.64 -13.78 40.80
N TYR A 421 0.75 -14.82 39.95
CA TYR A 421 0.12 -16.11 40.18
C TYR A 421 1.10 -17.26 39.86
N PRO A 422 2.05 -17.56 40.75
CA PRO A 422 3.10 -18.55 40.50
C PRO A 422 2.58 -19.99 40.36
N SER A 423 1.35 -20.24 40.82
CA SER A 423 0.61 -21.50 40.66
C SER A 423 -0.47 -21.44 39.57
N SER A 424 -0.72 -20.29 38.93
CA SER A 424 -1.67 -20.25 37.82
C SER A 424 -1.02 -20.76 36.54
N ARG A 425 -1.83 -21.50 35.79
CA ARG A 425 -1.55 -21.90 34.42
C ARG A 425 -1.74 -20.68 33.55
N PHE A 426 -0.74 -20.32 32.78
CA PHE A 426 -0.42 -18.92 32.52
C PHE A 426 -1.33 -18.06 31.67
N ASN A 427 -2.45 -18.59 31.27
CA ASN A 427 -3.22 -18.02 30.18
C ASN A 427 -4.37 -17.15 30.71
N TYR A 428 -4.47 -16.89 32.02
CA TYR A 428 -5.67 -16.28 32.58
C TYR A 428 -5.85 -14.78 32.28
N GLU A 429 -4.80 -14.02 31.98
CA GLU A 429 -4.88 -12.56 32.11
C GLU A 429 -4.62 -11.79 30.80
N PHE A 430 -4.02 -12.41 29.78
CA PHE A 430 -3.59 -11.71 28.55
C PHE A 430 -4.34 -12.21 27.31
N ARG A 431 -5.34 -11.47 26.83
CA ARG A 431 -6.09 -11.84 25.61
C ARG A 431 -5.32 -11.42 24.36
N LEU A 432 -4.92 -12.39 23.55
CA LEU A 432 -4.55 -12.20 22.15
C LEU A 432 -5.51 -13.03 21.31
N THR A 433 -6.34 -12.40 20.49
CA THR A 433 -7.22 -13.15 19.60
C THR A 433 -6.46 -13.53 18.34
N SER A 434 -6.70 -14.74 17.80
CA SER A 434 -5.97 -15.26 16.63
C SER A 434 -6.37 -14.60 15.32
N ASP A 435 -7.47 -13.85 15.31
CA ASP A 435 -7.95 -13.01 14.22
C ASP A 435 -7.24 -11.65 14.13
N GLU A 436 -6.54 -11.21 15.17
CA GLU A 436 -6.13 -9.81 15.29
C GLU A 436 -4.62 -9.56 15.43
N PRO A 437 -3.96 -8.89 14.46
CA PRO A 437 -2.51 -8.86 14.37
C PRO A 437 -1.91 -8.10 15.54
N ALA A 438 -0.81 -8.64 16.05
CA ALA A 438 -0.03 -8.01 17.08
C ALA A 438 1.40 -7.71 16.61
N VAL A 439 1.99 -6.65 17.14
CA VAL A 439 3.41 -6.37 16.94
C VAL A 439 4.12 -6.40 18.27
N LEU A 440 5.18 -7.21 18.32
CA LEU A 440 5.99 -7.41 19.52
C LEU A 440 7.16 -6.43 19.50
N THR A 441 7.43 -5.80 20.64
CA THR A 441 8.59 -4.93 20.85
C THR A 441 9.18 -5.20 22.23
N MET A 442 10.51 -5.29 22.33
CA MET A 442 11.17 -5.56 23.60
C MET A 442 12.01 -4.34 24.00
N GLY A 443 11.83 -3.85 25.23
CA GLY A 443 12.63 -2.77 25.82
C GLY A 443 13.22 -3.19 27.16
N GLY A 444 14.52 -3.47 27.19
CA GLY A 444 15.11 -4.21 28.31
C GLY A 444 14.35 -5.53 28.51
N ASN A 445 13.75 -5.70 29.69
CA ASN A 445 12.93 -6.86 30.04
C ASN A 445 11.43 -6.68 29.73
N LEU A 446 10.99 -5.50 29.27
CA LEU A 446 9.59 -5.24 28.96
C LEU A 446 9.26 -5.75 27.55
N LEU A 447 8.53 -6.85 27.45
CA LEU A 447 7.93 -7.35 26.22
C LEU A 447 6.58 -6.67 26.00
N LEU A 448 6.55 -5.66 25.14
CA LEU A 448 5.35 -4.97 24.70
C LEU A 448 4.66 -5.71 23.56
N VAL A 449 3.34 -5.61 23.57
CA VAL A 449 2.45 -6.04 22.52
C VAL A 449 1.53 -4.88 22.16
N GLU A 450 1.55 -4.52 20.89
CA GLU A 450 0.57 -3.63 20.29
C GLU A 450 -0.44 -4.46 19.49
N SER A 451 -1.73 -4.30 19.77
CA SER A 451 -2.83 -4.85 18.96
C SER A 451 -3.91 -3.79 18.73
N TRP A 452 -4.94 -4.11 17.94
CA TRP A 452 -6.04 -3.17 17.65
C TRP A 452 -6.82 -2.70 18.87
N GLU A 453 -6.83 -3.48 19.95
CA GLU A 453 -7.54 -3.12 21.18
C GLU A 453 -6.72 -2.23 22.10
N ARG A 454 -5.38 -2.43 22.20
CA ARG A 454 -4.55 -1.96 23.32
C ARG A 454 -3.04 -1.88 23.03
N LEU A 455 -2.34 -1.13 23.88
CA LEU A 455 -0.90 -1.25 24.13
C LEU A 455 -0.66 -1.76 25.57
N GLY A 456 0.05 -2.87 25.70
CA GLY A 456 0.37 -3.50 26.99
C GLY A 456 1.57 -4.43 26.88
N GLY A 457 1.88 -5.20 27.92
CA GLY A 457 3.00 -6.14 27.88
C GLY A 457 3.31 -6.88 29.18
N ILE A 458 4.47 -7.52 29.20
CA ILE A 458 5.00 -8.30 30.33
C ILE A 458 6.41 -7.79 30.64
N ASN A 459 6.64 -7.31 31.86
CA ASN A 459 7.96 -6.99 32.39
C ASN A 459 8.61 -8.24 32.98
N LEU A 460 9.50 -8.86 32.21
CA LEU A 460 10.07 -10.17 32.50
C LEU A 460 11.06 -10.13 33.68
N SER A 461 10.84 -11.00 34.67
CA SER A 461 11.76 -11.28 35.78
C SER A 461 12.72 -12.42 35.45
N ASP A 462 12.34 -13.33 34.55
CA ASP A 462 13.20 -14.34 33.93
C ASP A 462 12.88 -14.51 32.43
N GLU A 463 13.37 -15.56 31.78
CA GLU A 463 13.17 -15.74 30.33
C GLU A 463 11.70 -15.94 29.91
N ILE A 464 10.86 -16.41 30.83
CA ILE A 464 9.45 -16.69 30.57
C ILE A 464 8.53 -16.08 31.64
N ARG A 465 9.00 -15.77 32.85
CA ARG A 465 8.20 -15.19 33.94
C ARG A 465 8.33 -13.67 34.00
N GLY A 466 7.27 -12.94 34.37
CA GLY A 466 7.27 -11.49 34.51
C GLY A 466 6.03 -10.91 35.17
N GLU A 467 5.95 -9.61 35.32
CA GLU A 467 4.75 -8.92 35.80
C GLU A 467 4.03 -8.25 34.64
N LEU A 468 2.71 -8.21 34.71
CA LEU A 468 1.89 -7.63 33.67
C LEU A 468 1.91 -6.11 33.75
N VAL A 469 1.92 -5.47 32.58
CA VAL A 469 2.05 -4.04 32.46
C VAL A 469 1.03 -3.50 31.46
N HIS A 470 0.24 -2.52 31.90
CA HIS A 470 -0.75 -1.83 31.08
C HIS A 470 -0.30 -0.41 30.73
N LEU A 471 -0.52 0.02 29.47
CA LEU A 471 -0.14 1.34 28.98
C LEU A 471 -1.34 2.12 28.42
N GLY A 472 -2.24 1.49 27.66
CA GLY A 472 -3.41 2.19 27.09
C GLY A 472 -4.40 1.32 26.31
N ASN A 473 -5.62 1.84 26.15
CA ASN A 473 -6.72 1.23 25.37
C ASN A 473 -7.01 2.04 24.10
N VAL A 474 -7.48 1.36 23.05
CA VAL A 474 -7.77 1.92 21.71
C VAL A 474 -9.26 1.85 21.34
N SER A 475 -9.97 0.78 21.73
CA SER A 475 -11.39 0.55 21.37
C SER A 475 -12.32 0.54 22.59
N ASN A 476 -13.55 1.05 22.41
CA ASN A 476 -14.66 1.03 23.38
C ASN A 476 -15.81 0.08 22.98
N VAL A 477 -15.66 -0.69 21.91
CA VAL A 477 -16.78 -1.36 21.24
C VAL A 477 -16.79 -2.87 21.55
N TRP A 478 -17.30 -3.30 22.70
CA TRP A 478 -17.83 -4.67 22.85
C TRP A 478 -19.03 -4.74 23.83
N PRO A 479 -20.14 -5.46 23.46
CA PRO A 479 -21.39 -5.51 24.24
C PRO A 479 -21.47 -6.65 25.27
N GLU A 480 -20.40 -7.42 25.52
CA GLU A 480 -20.38 -8.48 26.54
C GLU A 480 -20.54 -7.94 27.98
N CYS A 481 -20.51 -6.61 28.12
CA CYS A 481 -20.85 -5.88 29.34
C CYS A 481 -22.32 -5.43 29.41
N GLY A 482 -23.14 -5.74 28.39
CA GLY A 482 -24.52 -5.28 28.22
C GLY A 482 -25.58 -6.06 29.02
N GLY A 483 -25.16 -7.04 29.83
CA GLY A 483 -26.05 -7.97 30.52
C GLY A 483 -25.88 -8.00 32.03
N GLY A 484 -25.99 -6.86 32.72
CA GLY A 484 -26.43 -6.77 34.12
C GLY A 484 -25.58 -7.37 35.25
N THR A 485 -24.68 -8.33 35.02
CA THR A 485 -23.82 -8.93 36.05
C THR A 485 -22.61 -9.58 35.40
N GLY A 486 -21.41 -9.03 35.61
CA GLY A 486 -20.16 -9.77 35.35
C GLY A 486 -18.94 -8.98 34.88
N CYS A 487 -19.11 -7.75 34.39
CA CYS A 487 -17.99 -6.86 34.05
C CYS A 487 -18.32 -5.46 34.53
N GLY A 488 -17.94 -5.14 35.77
CA GLY A 488 -18.19 -3.83 36.37
C GLY A 488 -16.90 -3.16 36.86
N PRO A 489 -16.88 -1.82 36.97
CA PRO A 489 -15.74 -1.00 37.42
C PRO A 489 -15.23 -1.27 38.85
N ASP A 490 -15.86 -2.19 39.59
CA ASP A 490 -15.48 -2.54 40.96
C ASP A 490 -14.70 -3.87 41.09
N GLY A 491 -14.39 -4.54 39.97
CA GLY A 491 -13.55 -5.74 39.96
C GLY A 491 -12.07 -5.42 39.67
N PRO A 492 -11.10 -5.96 40.43
CA PRO A 492 -9.68 -5.79 40.13
C PRO A 492 -9.30 -6.59 38.87
N ASN A 493 -9.35 -5.95 37.71
CA ASN A 493 -8.80 -6.49 36.47
C ASN A 493 -7.32 -6.09 36.39
N PRO A 494 -6.36 -7.03 36.44
CA PRO A 494 -4.94 -6.72 36.54
C PRO A 494 -4.35 -6.04 35.28
N PHE A 495 -5.11 -5.96 34.18
CA PHE A 495 -4.72 -5.25 32.97
C PHE A 495 -5.48 -3.96 32.68
N PHE A 496 -6.53 -3.59 33.42
CA PHE A 496 -7.32 -2.39 33.11
C PHE A 496 -7.87 -1.70 34.36
N PRO A 497 -7.44 -0.45 34.63
CA PRO A 497 -8.44 0.58 34.90
C PRO A 497 -8.07 1.97 34.34
N LEU A 498 -8.90 2.47 33.42
CA LEU A 498 -9.29 3.88 33.35
C LEU A 498 -10.81 3.94 33.18
N SER A 499 -11.42 4.98 33.76
CA SER A 499 -12.81 5.17 34.18
C SER A 499 -13.95 4.97 33.17
N GLY A 500 -13.66 4.54 31.92
CA GLY A 500 -14.66 4.49 30.85
C GLY A 500 -15.29 5.85 30.54
N ASN A 501 -14.76 6.95 31.09
CA ASN A 501 -15.32 8.28 30.96
C ASN A 501 -14.63 9.05 29.81
N PRO A 502 -15.27 9.25 28.65
CA PRO A 502 -14.71 10.04 27.55
C PRO A 502 -14.50 11.53 27.89
N ALA A 503 -14.96 12.01 29.05
CA ALA A 503 -14.68 13.36 29.57
C ALA A 503 -13.40 13.45 30.43
N ASP A 504 -12.68 12.34 30.63
CA ASP A 504 -11.42 12.30 31.38
C ASP A 504 -10.28 12.97 30.56
N PRO A 505 -9.56 13.99 31.08
CA PRO A 505 -8.43 14.60 30.39
C PRO A 505 -7.25 13.64 30.14
N ALA A 506 -7.22 12.47 30.80
CA ALA A 506 -6.29 11.38 30.51
C ALA A 506 -6.71 10.50 29.31
N TYR A 507 -7.89 10.73 28.73
CA TYR A 507 -8.36 10.06 27.51
C TYR A 507 -7.58 10.61 26.29
N PRO A 508 -6.71 9.82 25.64
CA PRO A 508 -5.70 10.37 24.75
C PRO A 508 -6.27 10.77 23.37
N PHE A 509 -7.42 10.26 22.94
CA PHE A 509 -7.98 10.56 21.61
C PHE A 509 -9.50 10.79 21.68
N PRO A 510 -10.07 11.77 20.95
CA PRO A 510 -11.53 11.87 20.83
C PRO A 510 -12.06 10.55 20.25
N SER A 511 -13.20 10.07 20.79
CA SER A 511 -13.84 8.79 20.46
C SER A 511 -13.54 8.38 19.02
N PRO A 512 -12.62 7.42 18.79
CA PRO A 512 -12.25 7.07 17.44
C PRO A 512 -13.50 6.49 16.77
N ARG A 513 -13.84 6.98 15.56
CA ARG A 513 -14.74 6.25 14.67
C ARG A 513 -13.90 5.08 14.12
N VAL A 514 -13.57 4.12 14.99
CA VAL A 514 -12.64 3.03 14.71
C VAL A 514 -13.35 1.99 13.84
N GLY A 515 -12.87 1.80 12.62
CA GLY A 515 -12.84 0.45 12.04
C GLY A 515 -11.82 -0.41 12.80
N GLU A 516 -11.91 -1.73 12.65
CA GLU A 516 -10.98 -2.73 13.21
C GLU A 516 -9.51 -2.26 12.99
N GLY A 517 -8.82 -1.92 14.09
CA GLY A 517 -7.64 -1.06 14.05
C GLY A 517 -6.30 -1.81 13.93
N ALA A 518 -5.86 -2.16 12.71
CA ALA A 518 -4.58 -2.84 12.46
C ALA A 518 -3.30 -1.95 12.47
N SER A 519 -2.68 -1.69 13.63
CA SER A 519 -1.36 -1.05 13.66
C SER A 519 -0.32 -2.14 13.44
N LEU A 520 0.26 -2.17 12.25
CA LEU A 520 1.21 -3.21 11.82
C LEU A 520 2.67 -2.84 12.12
N SER A 521 2.89 -1.65 12.71
CA SER A 521 4.21 -1.09 12.94
C SER A 521 4.84 -1.48 14.27
N GLY A 522 4.12 -1.59 15.39
CA GLY A 522 4.76 -1.76 16.70
C GLY A 522 5.04 -0.43 17.41
N ALA A 523 5.05 -0.47 18.74
CA ALA A 523 5.56 0.60 19.58
C ALA A 523 7.08 0.75 19.43
N VAL A 524 7.62 1.92 19.70
CA VAL A 524 9.05 2.23 19.61
C VAL A 524 9.58 2.68 20.95
N ILE A 525 10.70 2.11 21.40
CA ILE A 525 11.31 2.44 22.69
C ILE A 525 12.67 3.08 22.45
N ALA A 526 12.75 4.38 22.70
CA ALA A 526 13.97 5.19 22.55
C ALA A 526 13.87 6.44 23.43
N ASN A 527 15.01 7.07 23.73
CA ASN A 527 15.06 8.31 24.49
C ASN A 527 14.27 8.25 25.83
N ASN A 528 14.29 7.09 26.50
CA ASN A 528 13.54 6.78 27.72
C ASN A 528 12.02 7.00 27.59
N MET A 529 11.48 6.88 26.38
CA MET A 529 10.07 7.03 26.07
C MET A 529 9.58 5.87 25.21
N ILE A 530 8.28 5.62 25.29
CA ILE A 530 7.54 4.73 24.40
C ILE A 530 6.78 5.62 23.42
N TYR A 531 7.01 5.42 22.13
CA TYR A 531 6.30 6.09 21.06
C TYR A 531 5.30 5.12 20.47
N TRP A 532 4.04 5.54 20.44
CA TRP A 532 2.95 4.67 20.05
C TRP A 532 2.03 5.38 19.07
N ARG A 533 1.67 4.67 18.01
CA ARG A 533 0.79 5.15 16.96
C ARG A 533 -0.60 4.58 17.16
N VAL A 534 -1.61 5.43 17.08
CA VAL A 534 -3.02 5.04 17.08
C VAL A 534 -3.60 5.31 15.71
N ILE A 535 -4.23 4.31 15.11
CA ILE A 535 -4.75 4.36 13.75
C ILE A 535 -5.77 5.49 13.59
N GLU A 536 -5.70 6.15 12.43
CA GLU A 536 -6.50 7.31 12.01
C GLU A 536 -6.45 8.56 12.90
N GLY A 537 -5.71 8.52 14.01
CA GLY A 537 -5.83 9.51 15.06
C GLY A 537 -4.55 10.09 15.61
N GLY A 538 -3.35 9.50 15.43
CA GLY A 538 -2.14 10.20 15.86
C GLY A 538 -0.98 9.39 16.40
N LEU A 539 -0.04 10.11 17.00
CA LEU A 539 1.20 9.62 17.60
C LEU A 539 1.32 10.17 19.02
N ALA A 540 1.68 9.32 19.98
CA ALA A 540 1.86 9.69 21.37
C ALA A 540 3.28 9.38 21.86
N GLY A 541 3.79 10.23 22.73
CA GLY A 541 4.99 9.98 23.53
C GLY A 541 4.63 9.70 24.98
N ILE A 542 5.03 8.53 25.48
CA ILE A 542 4.74 8.02 26.81
C ILE A 542 6.06 7.90 27.58
N ALA A 543 6.11 8.38 28.82
CA ALA A 543 7.29 8.27 29.67
C ALA A 543 6.92 7.71 31.05
N HIS A 544 7.94 7.42 31.85
CA HIS A 544 7.77 7.14 33.27
C HIS A 544 7.20 8.36 34.02
N ARG A 545 6.29 8.13 34.96
CA ARG A 545 5.70 9.16 35.83
C ARG A 545 6.63 9.49 36.99
N SER A 546 7.27 10.66 36.94
CA SER A 546 7.97 11.22 38.10
C SER A 546 7.00 11.96 39.02
N GLY A 547 6.53 11.31 40.10
CA GLY A 547 5.67 11.92 41.13
C GLY A 547 4.27 11.31 41.26
N SER A 548 3.39 11.99 42.01
CA SER A 548 2.05 11.49 42.37
C SER A 548 0.98 11.72 41.29
N SER A 549 1.21 12.63 40.33
CA SER A 549 0.27 12.94 39.23
C SER A 549 0.99 13.01 37.89
N CYS A 550 0.27 12.77 36.79
CA CYS A 550 0.80 13.01 35.45
C CYS A 550 0.75 14.51 35.11
N PRO A 551 1.74 15.04 34.37
CA PRO A 551 1.62 16.36 33.76
C PRO A 551 0.50 16.35 32.71
N ASN A 552 -0.11 17.51 32.46
CA ASN A 552 -1.03 17.66 31.33
C ASN A 552 -0.25 17.40 30.03
N PRO A 553 -0.69 16.47 29.17
CA PRO A 553 0.00 16.17 27.92
C PRO A 553 0.01 17.39 26.99
N ILE A 554 1.11 17.63 26.30
CA ILE A 554 1.15 18.63 25.22
C ILE A 554 0.37 18.08 24.02
N VAL A 555 -0.61 18.84 23.53
CA VAL A 555 -1.50 18.42 22.46
C VAL A 555 -1.23 19.20 21.18
N TYR A 556 -0.88 18.50 20.11
CA TYR A 556 -0.74 19.06 18.77
C TYR A 556 -1.91 18.59 17.91
N THR A 557 -2.70 19.54 17.42
CA THR A 557 -3.88 19.30 16.56
C THR A 557 -3.61 19.71 15.12
N ASN A 558 -2.60 20.55 14.89
CA ASN A 558 -2.36 21.18 13.60
C ASN A 558 -1.37 20.39 12.75
N THR A 559 -1.85 19.83 11.65
CA THR A 559 -1.10 19.82 10.40
C THR A 559 -0.80 21.29 10.05
N PRO A 560 0.45 21.68 9.72
CA PRO A 560 0.69 23.02 9.16
C PRO A 560 -0.27 23.21 7.97
N ASN A 561 -0.91 24.37 7.89
CA ASN A 561 -1.87 24.73 6.84
C ASN A 561 -1.46 24.09 5.51
N THR A 562 -2.21 23.09 5.06
CA THR A 562 -2.19 22.72 3.66
C THR A 562 -2.36 24.01 2.88
N PRO A 563 -1.50 24.35 1.90
CA PRO A 563 -1.86 25.38 0.96
C PRO A 563 -3.26 25.02 0.46
N ASP A 564 -4.19 25.98 0.54
CA ASP A 564 -5.59 25.79 0.20
C ASP A 564 -5.68 24.82 -0.97
N GLN A 565 -6.33 23.66 -0.78
CA GLN A 565 -6.78 22.91 -1.93
C GLN A 565 -7.53 23.92 -2.77
N PRO A 566 -7.18 24.09 -4.06
CA PRO A 566 -7.93 25.02 -4.90
C PRO A 566 -9.39 24.61 -4.75
N SER A 567 -10.24 25.53 -4.27
CA SER A 567 -11.68 25.34 -4.39
C SER A 567 -11.92 24.90 -5.82
N PRO A 568 -12.72 23.83 -6.06
CA PRO A 568 -13.03 23.41 -7.40
C PRO A 568 -13.37 24.67 -8.18
N ALA A 569 -12.73 24.87 -9.32
CA ALA A 569 -13.21 25.88 -10.23
C ALA A 569 -14.64 25.44 -10.59
N ILE A 570 -15.62 25.93 -9.83
CA ILE A 570 -16.99 26.04 -10.29
C ILE A 570 -16.83 26.99 -11.46
N LEU A 571 -16.62 26.41 -12.64
CA LEU A 571 -16.61 27.18 -13.86
C LEU A 571 -17.94 27.94 -13.85
N PRO A 572 -17.92 29.28 -13.96
CA PRO A 572 -19.17 30.02 -14.12
C PRO A 572 -19.93 29.38 -15.27
N SER A 573 -21.24 29.21 -15.11
CA SER A 573 -22.16 28.52 -16.01
C SER A 573 -22.27 29.21 -17.38
N SER A 574 -21.21 29.20 -18.19
CA SER A 574 -21.13 30.00 -19.41
C SER A 574 -21.13 29.19 -20.71
N SER A 575 -21.64 27.97 -20.72
CA SER A 575 -22.05 27.32 -21.98
C SER A 575 -22.97 26.11 -21.75
N ASN A 576 -24.28 26.29 -21.87
CA ASN A 576 -25.18 25.15 -22.07
C ASN A 576 -25.03 24.67 -23.52
N ARG A 577 -24.06 23.78 -23.77
CA ARG A 577 -23.95 23.08 -25.04
C ARG A 577 -25.25 22.30 -25.29
N PRO A 578 -25.76 22.26 -26.53
CA PRO A 578 -26.87 21.37 -26.87
C PRO A 578 -26.54 19.91 -26.55
N LEU A 579 -27.50 19.13 -26.05
CA LEU A 579 -27.25 17.73 -25.65
C LEU A 579 -26.71 16.85 -26.79
N ALA A 580 -27.12 17.13 -28.02
CA ALA A 580 -26.63 16.44 -29.22
C ALA A 580 -25.12 16.65 -29.48
N GLU A 581 -24.55 17.75 -28.97
CA GLU A 581 -23.12 18.02 -29.07
C GLU A 581 -22.32 16.99 -28.26
N TYR A 582 -22.74 16.62 -27.03
CA TYR A 582 -22.04 15.60 -26.24
C TYR A 582 -22.05 14.20 -26.89
N VAL A 583 -23.08 13.88 -27.70
CA VAL A 583 -23.14 12.63 -28.47
C VAL A 583 -22.09 12.60 -29.58
N THR A 584 -21.81 13.75 -30.19
CA THR A 584 -20.91 13.85 -31.35
C THR A 584 -19.50 14.31 -31.00
N LEU A 585 -19.30 14.89 -29.81
CA LEU A 585 -18.05 15.44 -29.31
C LEU A 585 -17.08 14.33 -28.88
N ASP A 586 -15.90 14.32 -29.48
CA ASP A 586 -14.83 13.38 -29.15
C ASP A 586 -13.71 14.05 -28.37
N LEU A 587 -13.62 13.73 -27.07
CA LEU A 587 -12.59 14.23 -26.15
C LEU A 587 -11.46 13.22 -25.92
N THR A 588 -11.40 12.15 -26.71
CA THR A 588 -10.44 11.04 -26.48
C THR A 588 -9.11 11.22 -27.20
N ASN A 589 -8.93 12.34 -27.93
CA ASN A 589 -7.70 12.63 -28.65
C ASN A 589 -6.51 12.78 -27.66
N PRO A 590 -5.33 12.22 -27.99
CA PRO A 590 -4.17 12.34 -27.12
C PRO A 590 -3.71 13.79 -27.00
N GLN A 591 -3.28 14.19 -25.79
CA GLN A 591 -2.71 15.52 -25.56
C GLN A 591 -1.42 15.71 -26.38
N PRO A 592 -1.17 16.91 -26.93
CA PRO A 592 0.11 17.20 -27.54
C PRO A 592 1.21 17.23 -26.46
N ASN A 593 2.25 16.42 -26.64
CA ASN A 593 3.40 16.29 -25.73
C ASN A 593 3.07 15.73 -24.32
N PRO A 594 2.59 14.47 -24.22
CA PRO A 594 2.34 13.84 -22.93
C PRO A 594 3.65 13.63 -22.13
N PRO A 595 3.60 13.64 -20.78
CA PRO A 595 4.77 13.39 -19.93
C PRO A 595 5.47 12.06 -20.26
N PRO A 596 6.77 12.07 -20.60
CA PRO A 596 7.47 10.86 -21.06
C PRO A 596 7.46 9.72 -20.04
N ASP A 597 7.51 10.03 -18.75
CA ASP A 597 7.50 9.05 -17.65
C ASP A 597 6.15 8.30 -17.54
N LEU A 598 5.02 9.02 -17.64
CA LEU A 598 3.69 8.39 -17.63
C LEU A 598 3.44 7.57 -18.88
N VAL A 599 3.91 8.04 -20.04
CA VAL A 599 3.85 7.27 -21.29
C VAL A 599 4.68 5.99 -21.16
N GLN A 600 5.88 6.07 -20.58
CA GLN A 600 6.70 4.90 -20.34
C GLN A 600 6.01 3.91 -19.40
N ARG A 601 5.47 4.39 -18.28
CA ARG A 601 4.70 3.56 -17.34
C ARG A 601 3.52 2.87 -18.03
N LEU A 602 2.74 3.60 -18.83
CA LEU A 602 1.63 3.05 -19.60
C LEU A 602 2.09 1.92 -20.53
N ARG A 603 3.20 2.11 -21.25
CA ARG A 603 3.76 1.10 -22.14
C ARG A 603 4.19 -0.15 -21.39
N ASP A 604 4.77 -0.01 -20.21
CA ASP A 604 5.22 -1.13 -19.39
C ASP A 604 4.04 -1.94 -18.82
N GLU A 605 2.95 -1.27 -18.43
CA GLU A 605 1.70 -1.94 -18.02
C GLU A 605 1.04 -2.68 -19.19
N VAL A 606 1.00 -2.07 -20.39
CA VAL A 606 0.48 -2.71 -21.61
C VAL A 606 1.34 -3.90 -22.03
N ARG A 607 2.68 -3.79 -22.00
CA ARG A 607 3.61 -4.91 -22.25
C ARG A 607 3.37 -6.06 -21.28
N THR A 608 3.18 -5.73 -20.00
CA THR A 608 2.87 -6.73 -18.97
C THR A 608 1.56 -7.45 -19.28
N LEU A 609 0.51 -6.73 -19.70
CA LEU A 609 -0.77 -7.30 -20.11
C LEU A 609 -0.64 -8.25 -21.31
N ILE A 610 0.03 -7.83 -22.40
CA ILE A 610 0.15 -8.66 -23.62
C ILE A 610 1.08 -9.87 -23.46
N ALA A 611 2.03 -9.81 -22.52
CA ALA A 611 2.95 -10.90 -22.23
C ALA A 611 2.23 -12.08 -21.56
N LEU A 612 1.03 -11.87 -21.03
CA LEU A 612 0.22 -12.94 -20.47
C LEU A 612 -0.30 -13.84 -21.61
N LYS A 613 0.26 -15.05 -21.73
CA LYS A 613 -0.18 -16.08 -22.70
C LYS A 613 -0.55 -17.38 -21.97
N PRO A 614 -1.63 -18.07 -22.39
CA PRO A 614 -2.54 -17.78 -23.50
C PRO A 614 -3.57 -16.70 -23.15
N TYR A 615 -3.76 -15.70 -24.05
CA TYR A 615 -4.64 -14.51 -23.98
C TYR A 615 -5.64 -14.54 -22.80
N PRO A 616 -5.19 -14.26 -21.58
CA PRO A 616 -6.02 -14.49 -20.43
C PRO A 616 -6.94 -13.31 -20.23
N MET A 617 -8.20 -13.60 -19.96
CA MET A 617 -9.02 -12.67 -19.18
C MET A 617 -8.38 -12.64 -17.78
N PRO A 618 -7.97 -11.47 -17.26
CA PRO A 618 -7.33 -11.39 -15.96
C PRO A 618 -8.20 -12.08 -14.93
N TYR A 619 -7.60 -12.86 -14.05
CA TYR A 619 -8.32 -13.49 -12.94
C TYR A 619 -7.68 -12.98 -11.68
N TYR A 620 -8.34 -12.03 -11.04
CA TYR A 620 -8.00 -11.70 -9.67
C TYR A 620 -8.87 -12.61 -8.81
N PHE A 621 -8.21 -13.44 -8.00
CA PHE A 621 -8.85 -13.88 -6.78
C PHE A 621 -9.21 -12.62 -6.02
N GLU A 622 -10.49 -12.26 -5.97
CA GLU A 622 -10.99 -11.45 -4.86
C GLU A 622 -10.28 -11.99 -3.61
N ARG A 623 -9.56 -11.13 -2.90
CA ARG A 623 -8.98 -11.52 -1.61
C ARG A 623 -10.16 -11.91 -0.72
N GLY A 624 -10.45 -13.21 -0.68
CA GLY A 624 -11.32 -13.91 0.27
C GLY A 624 -12.73 -13.37 0.51
N MET A 625 -13.44 -12.77 -0.45
CA MET A 625 -14.65 -12.00 -0.09
C MET A 625 -15.98 -12.77 0.05
N ASN A 626 -16.02 -14.11 0.00
CA ASN A 626 -17.28 -14.82 0.22
C ASN A 626 -17.35 -15.44 1.62
N ASN A 627 -18.02 -14.69 2.50
CA ASN A 627 -18.83 -15.16 3.63
C ASN A 627 -18.20 -16.21 4.56
N PRO A 628 -17.34 -15.82 5.51
CA PRO A 628 -17.40 -16.45 6.82
C PRO A 628 -18.61 -15.81 7.50
N ALA A 629 -19.73 -16.52 7.61
CA ALA A 629 -20.67 -16.20 8.67
C ALA A 629 -19.86 -16.25 9.97
N MET A 630 -19.58 -15.07 10.52
CA MET A 630 -18.81 -14.90 11.73
C MET A 630 -19.64 -15.50 12.87
N TRP A 631 -18.99 -16.36 13.65
CA TRP A 631 -19.55 -17.05 14.82
C TRP A 631 -20.53 -18.21 14.55
N PRO A 632 -20.53 -19.25 15.42
CA PRO A 632 -20.81 -20.63 15.00
C PRO A 632 -22.25 -20.83 14.53
N HIS A 633 -22.41 -21.09 13.23
CA HIS A 633 -23.60 -21.74 12.70
C HIS A 633 -23.52 -23.23 13.07
N ASN A 634 -24.42 -23.68 13.94
CA ASN A 634 -24.67 -25.09 14.18
C ASN A 634 -25.19 -25.71 12.87
N SER A 635 -24.32 -26.28 12.05
CA SER A 635 -24.75 -26.89 10.80
C SER A 635 -23.85 -28.07 10.47
N THR A 636 -24.46 -29.25 10.46
CA THR A 636 -23.97 -30.56 10.04
C THR A 636 -23.64 -30.64 8.54
N GLN A 637 -23.33 -29.52 7.89
CA GLN A 637 -23.00 -29.50 6.46
C GLN A 637 -21.52 -29.78 6.24
N PRO A 638 -21.15 -30.61 5.25
CA PRO A 638 -19.76 -30.80 4.87
C PRO A 638 -19.18 -29.46 4.40
N PRO A 639 -17.89 -29.20 4.68
CA PRO A 639 -17.26 -27.92 4.37
C PRO A 639 -17.24 -27.71 2.86
N ASP A 640 -17.92 -26.66 2.41
CA ASP A 640 -17.68 -26.17 1.06
C ASP A 640 -16.27 -25.51 1.05
N PRO A 641 -15.38 -25.92 0.13
CA PRO A 641 -14.14 -25.21 -0.13
C PRO A 641 -14.46 -23.74 -0.47
N PRO A 642 -13.51 -22.79 -0.29
CA PRO A 642 -13.77 -21.36 -0.47
C PRO A 642 -14.61 -21.13 -1.73
N ALA A 643 -15.88 -20.83 -1.50
CA ALA A 643 -16.83 -20.79 -2.57
C ALA A 643 -16.65 -19.43 -3.26
N VAL A 644 -16.30 -19.46 -4.54
CA VAL A 644 -16.55 -18.32 -5.41
C VAL A 644 -18.06 -18.30 -5.68
N THR A 645 -18.85 -18.03 -4.65
CA THR A 645 -20.31 -18.05 -4.71
C THR A 645 -20.87 -16.84 -5.45
N TYR A 646 -21.95 -17.14 -6.15
CA TYR A 646 -22.86 -16.25 -6.86
C TYR A 646 -23.57 -15.33 -5.84
N GLY A 647 -22.98 -14.18 -5.51
CA GLY A 647 -23.58 -13.22 -4.57
C GLY A 647 -23.43 -11.76 -4.99
N SER A 648 -22.32 -11.42 -5.64
CA SER A 648 -22.11 -10.10 -6.19
C SER A 648 -22.77 -9.97 -7.56
N TYR A 649 -23.99 -9.45 -7.62
CA TYR A 649 -24.70 -9.16 -8.88
C TYR A 649 -24.07 -8.01 -9.73
N GLY A 650 -22.75 -7.83 -9.66
CA GLY A 650 -21.98 -6.83 -10.42
C GLY A 650 -20.45 -6.97 -10.41
N SER A 651 -19.84 -7.91 -9.65
CA SER A 651 -18.38 -7.88 -9.36
C SER A 651 -17.52 -8.84 -10.18
N ALA A 652 -17.97 -9.34 -11.32
CA ALA A 652 -17.10 -10.07 -12.24
C ALA A 652 -16.21 -9.10 -13.05
N VAL A 653 -15.35 -8.36 -12.36
CA VAL A 653 -14.68 -7.13 -12.83
C VAL A 653 -13.49 -7.37 -13.80
N TRP A 654 -13.26 -8.63 -14.18
CA TRP A 654 -12.18 -8.99 -15.11
C TRP A 654 -12.65 -9.90 -16.27
N HIS A 655 -13.97 -9.96 -16.50
CA HIS A 655 -14.58 -10.95 -17.40
C HIS A 655 -15.22 -10.37 -18.67
N ASP A 656 -15.39 -9.06 -18.78
CA ASP A 656 -15.91 -8.46 -20.01
C ASP A 656 -14.77 -8.14 -21.00
N SER A 657 -14.75 -8.84 -22.14
CA SER A 657 -13.81 -8.56 -23.23
C SER A 657 -13.91 -7.13 -23.74
N GLY A 658 -15.08 -6.48 -23.59
CA GLY A 658 -15.27 -5.07 -23.94
C GLY A 658 -14.41 -4.12 -23.10
N GLU A 659 -14.22 -4.40 -21.82
CA GLU A 659 -13.39 -3.56 -20.93
C GLU A 659 -11.89 -3.69 -21.24
N LEU A 660 -11.45 -4.89 -21.62
CA LEU A 660 -10.10 -5.12 -22.11
C LEU A 660 -9.86 -4.33 -23.41
N VAL A 661 -10.80 -4.46 -24.36
CA VAL A 661 -10.75 -3.72 -25.63
C VAL A 661 -10.75 -2.22 -25.36
N LEU A 662 -11.58 -1.72 -24.43
CA LEU A 662 -11.62 -0.31 -24.06
C LEU A 662 -10.28 0.18 -23.54
N SER A 663 -9.69 -0.53 -22.59
CA SER A 663 -8.44 -0.13 -21.94
C SER A 663 -7.28 -0.08 -22.93
N LEU A 664 -7.18 -1.09 -23.81
CA LEU A 664 -6.18 -1.12 -24.87
C LEU A 664 -6.45 -0.06 -25.95
N ALA A 665 -7.72 0.22 -26.28
CA ALA A 665 -8.09 1.28 -27.20
C ALA A 665 -7.72 2.67 -26.65
N MET A 666 -7.93 2.92 -25.36
CA MET A 666 -7.52 4.13 -24.66
C MET A 666 -6.00 4.32 -24.67
N ALA A 667 -5.24 3.25 -24.46
CA ALA A 667 -3.78 3.29 -24.42
C ALA A 667 -3.14 3.42 -25.82
N TYR A 668 -3.78 2.85 -26.86
CA TYR A 668 -3.24 2.68 -28.21
C TYR A 668 -2.53 3.91 -28.81
N PRO A 669 -3.06 5.15 -28.70
CA PRO A 669 -2.41 6.33 -29.27
C PRO A 669 -1.03 6.64 -28.67
N TYR A 670 -0.77 6.22 -27.44
CA TYR A 670 0.47 6.51 -26.69
C TYR A 670 1.56 5.45 -26.86
N LEU A 671 1.24 4.34 -27.55
CA LEU A 671 2.14 3.21 -27.74
C LEU A 671 3.12 3.47 -28.90
N ASP A 672 4.30 2.85 -28.81
CA ASP A 672 5.25 2.77 -29.93
C ASP A 672 4.74 1.80 -31.01
N ASP A 673 5.33 1.86 -32.22
CA ASP A 673 4.82 1.13 -33.39
C ASP A 673 4.90 -0.40 -33.23
N ASP A 674 5.89 -0.90 -32.50
CA ASP A 674 6.04 -2.31 -32.21
C ASP A 674 4.94 -2.79 -31.27
N LEU A 675 4.71 -2.06 -30.18
CA LEU A 675 3.67 -2.39 -29.21
C LEU A 675 2.27 -2.22 -29.81
N LYS A 676 2.04 -1.25 -30.71
CA LYS A 676 0.78 -1.13 -31.48
C LYS A 676 0.49 -2.38 -32.29
N ARG A 677 1.50 -2.93 -32.97
CA ARG A 677 1.36 -4.15 -33.77
C ARG A 677 1.04 -5.36 -32.89
N GLU A 678 1.70 -5.48 -31.74
CA GLU A 678 1.45 -6.55 -30.77
C GLU A 678 0.05 -6.45 -30.14
N VAL A 679 -0.34 -5.25 -29.71
CA VAL A 679 -1.67 -4.99 -29.15
C VAL A 679 -2.76 -5.25 -30.18
N ARG A 680 -2.56 -4.89 -31.45
CA ARG A 680 -3.51 -5.21 -32.52
C ARG A 680 -3.69 -6.72 -32.68
N ALA A 681 -2.60 -7.48 -32.73
CA ALA A 681 -2.67 -8.94 -32.79
C ALA A 681 -3.35 -9.53 -31.55
N TYR A 682 -3.04 -9.00 -30.36
CA TYR A 682 -3.64 -9.41 -29.10
C TYR A 682 -5.15 -9.18 -29.07
N VAL A 683 -5.60 -7.97 -29.40
CA VAL A 683 -7.03 -7.62 -29.45
C VAL A 683 -7.77 -8.44 -30.50
N SER A 684 -7.21 -8.63 -31.70
CA SER A 684 -7.82 -9.50 -32.71
C SER A 684 -7.99 -10.94 -32.21
N ALA A 685 -7.00 -11.49 -31.50
CA ALA A 685 -7.09 -12.82 -30.91
C ALA A 685 -8.11 -12.89 -29.77
N VAL A 686 -8.20 -11.86 -28.93
CA VAL A 686 -9.22 -11.76 -27.88
C VAL A 686 -10.61 -11.70 -28.50
N ILE A 687 -10.86 -10.82 -29.46
CA ILE A 687 -12.18 -10.66 -30.07
C ILE A 687 -12.61 -11.93 -30.83
N ALA A 688 -11.68 -12.57 -31.56
CA ALA A 688 -11.97 -13.83 -32.25
C ALA A 688 -12.36 -14.95 -31.27
N ARG A 689 -11.86 -14.89 -30.04
CA ARG A 689 -12.11 -15.90 -29.00
C ARG A 689 -13.28 -15.53 -28.08
N TYR A 690 -13.43 -14.25 -27.81
CA TYR A 690 -14.33 -13.63 -26.84
C TYR A 690 -14.90 -12.35 -27.46
N PRO A 691 -15.89 -12.46 -28.37
CA PRO A 691 -16.47 -11.29 -29.01
C PRO A 691 -17.15 -10.39 -27.96
N PRO A 692 -16.80 -9.09 -27.87
CA PRO A 692 -17.29 -8.21 -26.79
C PRO A 692 -18.77 -7.85 -26.89
N TRP A 693 -19.43 -8.23 -27.99
CA TRP A 693 -20.85 -8.05 -28.24
C TRP A 693 -21.68 -9.32 -28.00
N GLU A 694 -21.05 -10.43 -27.61
CA GLU A 694 -21.72 -11.69 -27.30
C GLU A 694 -21.65 -11.98 -25.79
N ASN A 695 -22.64 -12.71 -25.29
CA ASN A 695 -22.49 -13.29 -23.96
C ASN A 695 -21.36 -14.32 -24.02
N MET A 696 -20.52 -14.32 -23.00
CA MET A 696 -19.46 -15.32 -22.89
C MET A 696 -20.10 -16.74 -22.88
N PRO A 697 -19.56 -17.72 -23.65
CA PRO A 697 -20.09 -19.08 -23.68
C PRO A 697 -19.61 -19.86 -22.44
N TYR A 698 -20.53 -20.33 -21.58
CA TYR A 698 -20.17 -21.06 -20.35
C TYR A 698 -20.30 -22.57 -20.50
N GLY A 699 -19.19 -23.29 -20.25
CA GLY A 699 -19.06 -24.76 -20.17
C GLY A 699 -17.67 -25.28 -20.62
N GLY A 700 -17.06 -26.22 -19.88
CA GLY A 700 -15.85 -26.98 -20.31
C GLY A 700 -14.51 -26.66 -19.62
N ASP A 701 -13.38 -27.14 -20.18
CA ASP A 701 -12.00 -27.05 -19.67
C ASP A 701 -11.38 -25.62 -19.65
N TRP A 702 -12.20 -24.57 -19.59
CA TRP A 702 -11.79 -23.17 -19.79
C TRP A 702 -10.81 -22.63 -18.72
N LEU A 703 -10.86 -23.14 -17.48
CA LEU A 703 -9.87 -22.91 -16.41
C LEU A 703 -8.75 -23.96 -16.35
N LYS A 704 -8.90 -25.10 -17.07
CA LYS A 704 -8.03 -26.28 -16.88
C LYS A 704 -6.73 -26.25 -17.68
N ASN A 705 -6.55 -25.30 -18.60
CA ASN A 705 -5.41 -25.27 -19.51
C ASN A 705 -4.06 -24.85 -18.89
N SER A 706 -3.87 -25.04 -17.58
CA SER A 706 -2.56 -25.12 -16.89
C SER A 706 -1.62 -23.92 -17.03
N ALA A 707 -2.04 -22.82 -17.67
CA ALA A 707 -1.27 -21.59 -17.70
C ALA A 707 -1.65 -20.75 -16.47
N ALA A 708 -0.71 -20.64 -15.53
CA ALA A 708 -0.87 -19.87 -14.31
C ALA A 708 -1.24 -18.42 -14.63
N ARG A 709 -2.40 -17.96 -14.15
CA ARG A 709 -2.86 -16.56 -14.19
C ARG A 709 -2.70 -15.88 -12.83
N GLU A 710 -1.84 -16.42 -12.00
CA GLU A 710 -1.72 -16.03 -10.61
C GLU A 710 -0.35 -15.39 -10.41
N ILE A 711 -0.31 -14.27 -9.67
CA ILE A 711 0.96 -13.72 -9.18
C ILE A 711 1.66 -14.76 -8.27
N TYR A 712 0.86 -15.62 -7.64
CA TYR A 712 1.27 -16.60 -6.64
C TYR A 712 0.84 -18.03 -7.01
N PRO A 713 1.64 -19.05 -6.72
CA PRO A 713 1.25 -20.43 -6.96
C PRO A 713 0.12 -20.87 -6.03
N MET A 714 -1.09 -21.09 -6.55
CA MET A 714 -2.15 -21.68 -5.74
C MET A 714 -2.04 -23.21 -5.58
N PRO A 715 -2.40 -23.75 -4.39
CA PRO A 715 -2.54 -25.18 -4.17
C PRO A 715 -3.58 -25.84 -5.11
N PRO A 716 -3.34 -27.08 -5.59
CA PRO A 716 -4.28 -27.81 -6.44
C PRO A 716 -5.69 -28.01 -5.85
N GLU A 717 -5.79 -28.15 -4.53
CA GLU A 717 -7.04 -28.37 -3.81
C GLU A 717 -8.02 -27.19 -3.92
N ILE A 718 -7.51 -25.95 -3.89
CA ILE A 718 -8.31 -24.74 -4.08
C ILE A 718 -8.75 -24.62 -5.54
N ARG A 719 -7.83 -24.90 -6.48
CA ARG A 719 -8.08 -24.79 -7.92
C ARG A 719 -9.21 -25.71 -8.40
N ASN A 720 -9.36 -26.89 -7.80
CA ASN A 720 -10.37 -27.87 -8.21
C ASN A 720 -11.82 -27.44 -7.90
N ASN A 721 -12.02 -26.45 -7.04
CA ASN A 721 -13.35 -26.02 -6.56
C ASN A 721 -13.92 -24.78 -7.28
N LEU A 722 -13.15 -24.18 -8.20
CA LEU A 722 -13.56 -23.02 -8.99
C LEU A 722 -14.48 -23.36 -10.18
N ASN A 723 -14.89 -24.63 -10.32
CA ASN A 723 -15.56 -25.14 -11.51
C ASN A 723 -17.06 -24.76 -11.63
N ASN A 724 -17.65 -24.09 -10.64
CA ASN A 724 -19.10 -23.79 -10.58
C ASN A 724 -19.41 -22.28 -10.66
N TRP A 725 -18.94 -21.59 -11.71
CA TRP A 725 -19.07 -20.13 -11.83
C TRP A 725 -20.03 -19.68 -12.96
N PRO A 726 -20.76 -18.55 -12.82
CA PRO A 726 -21.84 -18.17 -13.72
C PRO A 726 -21.52 -17.03 -14.72
N PRO A 727 -22.42 -16.75 -15.70
CA PRO A 727 -22.18 -15.81 -16.79
C PRO A 727 -22.27 -14.30 -16.49
N PRO A 728 -21.27 -13.47 -16.86
CA PRO A 728 -21.51 -12.08 -17.26
C PRO A 728 -22.18 -11.97 -18.64
N ALA A 729 -23.18 -11.09 -18.71
CA ALA A 729 -23.82 -10.69 -19.96
C ALA A 729 -23.03 -9.54 -20.63
N ALA A 730 -23.07 -9.45 -21.96
CA ALA A 730 -22.41 -8.37 -22.69
C ALA A 730 -22.90 -6.99 -22.21
N SER A 731 -21.95 -6.09 -21.96
CA SER A 731 -22.18 -4.73 -21.45
C SER A 731 -22.34 -3.72 -22.58
N PRO A 732 -23.23 -2.73 -22.47
CA PRO A 732 -23.34 -1.64 -23.45
C PRO A 732 -22.03 -0.85 -23.64
N ILE A 733 -21.15 -0.78 -22.63
CA ILE A 733 -19.84 -0.12 -22.74
C ILE A 733 -18.96 -0.73 -23.85
N SER A 734 -19.18 -2.00 -24.20
CA SER A 734 -18.50 -2.67 -25.32
C SER A 734 -18.71 -1.97 -26.65
N LEU A 735 -19.86 -1.32 -26.85
CA LEU A 735 -20.13 -0.54 -28.07
C LEU A 735 -19.21 0.68 -28.16
N TYR A 736 -18.95 1.33 -27.02
CA TYR A 736 -17.98 2.42 -26.93
C TYR A 736 -16.55 1.93 -27.12
N ALA A 737 -16.21 0.79 -26.52
CA ALA A 737 -14.90 0.15 -26.66
C ALA A 737 -14.56 -0.16 -28.12
N VAL A 738 -15.51 -0.77 -28.86
CA VAL A 738 -15.34 -1.14 -30.26
C VAL A 738 -15.22 0.12 -31.14
N TRP A 739 -16.02 1.15 -30.89
CA TRP A 739 -15.87 2.44 -31.57
C TRP A 739 -14.47 3.03 -31.36
N LEU A 740 -14.02 3.14 -30.11
CA LEU A 740 -12.73 3.74 -29.77
C LEU A 740 -11.57 2.94 -30.35
N TRP A 741 -11.68 1.60 -30.34
CA TRP A 741 -10.71 0.71 -30.97
C TRP A 741 -10.62 0.96 -32.47
N ALA A 742 -11.73 0.95 -33.19
CA ALA A 742 -11.76 1.18 -34.63
C ALA A 742 -11.23 2.58 -35.00
N LYS A 743 -11.59 3.60 -34.21
CA LYS A 743 -11.05 4.97 -34.35
C LYS A 743 -9.52 4.99 -34.22
N ASN A 744 -8.99 4.45 -33.12
CA ASN A 744 -7.56 4.61 -32.79
C ASN A 744 -6.66 3.66 -33.59
N SER A 745 -7.15 2.49 -34.00
CA SER A 745 -6.40 1.50 -34.78
C SER A 745 -6.63 1.58 -36.30
N GLY A 746 -7.71 2.25 -36.73
CA GLY A 746 -8.18 2.25 -38.12
C GLY A 746 -8.97 1.01 -38.52
N ASP A 747 -9.27 0.09 -37.59
CA ASP A 747 -9.91 -1.20 -37.86
C ASP A 747 -11.45 -1.11 -38.02
N TRP A 748 -11.89 -0.31 -38.99
CA TRP A 748 -13.31 -0.17 -39.32
C TRP A 748 -13.90 -1.40 -40.03
N ALA A 749 -13.06 -2.32 -40.50
CA ALA A 749 -13.50 -3.61 -41.06
C ALA A 749 -14.17 -4.45 -39.97
N LEU A 750 -13.57 -4.52 -38.77
CA LEU A 750 -14.14 -5.19 -37.61
C LEU A 750 -15.59 -4.76 -37.32
N VAL A 751 -15.86 -3.45 -37.35
CA VAL A 751 -17.21 -2.89 -37.11
C VAL A 751 -18.18 -3.29 -38.20
N ARG A 752 -17.74 -3.20 -39.47
CA ARG A 752 -18.58 -3.49 -40.64
C ARG A 752 -18.97 -4.95 -40.69
N ASP A 753 -18.02 -5.84 -40.46
CA ASP A 753 -18.21 -7.29 -40.56
C ASP A 753 -19.09 -7.83 -39.43
N ASN A 754 -19.13 -7.14 -38.28
CA ASN A 754 -19.89 -7.54 -37.09
C ASN A 754 -21.09 -6.62 -36.78
N TRP A 755 -21.51 -5.78 -37.74
CA TRP A 755 -22.55 -4.76 -37.52
C TRP A 755 -23.87 -5.32 -36.95
N ASN A 756 -24.29 -6.50 -37.44
CA ASN A 756 -25.54 -7.13 -37.00
C ASN A 756 -25.49 -7.53 -35.52
N ALA A 757 -24.37 -8.06 -35.05
CA ALA A 757 -24.21 -8.48 -33.66
C ALA A 757 -24.08 -7.28 -32.71
N LEU A 758 -23.34 -6.24 -33.12
CA LEU A 758 -23.29 -4.95 -32.41
C LEU A 758 -24.69 -4.31 -32.28
N THR A 759 -25.48 -4.34 -33.36
CA THR A 759 -26.87 -3.85 -33.37
C THR A 759 -27.77 -4.67 -32.44
N ALA A 760 -27.57 -5.98 -32.36
CA ALA A 760 -28.30 -6.85 -31.45
C ALA A 760 -28.05 -6.48 -29.98
N LEU A 761 -26.79 -6.23 -29.59
CA LEU A 761 -26.45 -5.75 -28.25
C LEU A 761 -27.09 -4.39 -27.94
N TYR A 762 -26.99 -3.42 -28.87
CA TYR A 762 -27.63 -2.11 -28.72
C TYR A 762 -29.14 -2.23 -28.50
N ASN A 763 -29.84 -2.99 -29.35
CA ASN A 763 -31.30 -3.17 -29.25
C ASN A 763 -31.72 -3.84 -27.95
N ALA A 764 -30.93 -4.78 -27.44
CA ALA A 764 -31.20 -5.46 -26.18
C ALA A 764 -31.08 -4.54 -24.95
N ARG A 765 -30.36 -3.42 -25.05
CA ARG A 765 -29.96 -2.60 -23.89
C ARG A 765 -30.43 -1.15 -23.90
N ARG A 766 -30.75 -0.57 -25.07
CA ARG A 766 -31.07 0.87 -25.21
C ARG A 766 -32.21 1.39 -24.32
N ASN A 767 -33.10 0.53 -23.86
CA ASN A 767 -34.25 0.89 -23.00
C ASN A 767 -34.02 0.58 -21.51
N ASN A 768 -32.89 -0.01 -21.14
CA ASN A 768 -32.57 -0.40 -19.76
C ASN A 768 -31.17 0.14 -19.39
N LEU A 769 -31.12 1.45 -19.11
CA LEU A 769 -29.89 2.18 -18.82
C LEU A 769 -29.75 2.34 -17.32
N THR A 770 -28.74 1.69 -16.78
CA THR A 770 -28.52 1.52 -15.34
C THR A 770 -27.41 2.45 -14.84
N TYR A 771 -26.41 2.68 -15.68
CA TYR A 771 -25.23 3.49 -15.36
C TYR A 771 -24.94 4.49 -16.47
N TYR A 772 -24.17 5.53 -16.14
CA TYR A 772 -23.66 6.47 -17.15
C TYR A 772 -22.78 5.80 -18.23
N ALA A 773 -22.15 4.65 -17.93
CA ALA A 773 -21.51 3.76 -18.91
C ALA A 773 -22.43 3.39 -20.07
N ASP A 774 -23.71 3.13 -19.78
CA ASP A 774 -24.66 2.62 -20.77
C ASP A 774 -25.01 3.71 -21.79
N ILE A 775 -25.11 4.95 -21.32
CA ILE A 775 -25.23 6.14 -22.18
C ILE A 775 -24.00 6.26 -23.08
N GLY A 776 -22.80 6.04 -22.53
CA GLY A 776 -21.55 5.96 -23.31
C GLY A 776 -21.62 4.90 -24.41
N GLY A 777 -22.20 3.74 -24.12
CA GLY A 777 -22.47 2.69 -25.12
C GLY A 777 -23.35 3.16 -26.29
N LEU A 778 -24.43 3.90 -26.01
CA LEU A 778 -25.29 4.48 -27.05
C LEU A 778 -24.55 5.50 -27.91
N ILE A 779 -23.71 6.33 -27.29
CA ILE A 779 -22.83 7.27 -27.98
C ILE A 779 -21.87 6.52 -28.91
N GLY A 780 -21.24 5.46 -28.42
CA GLY A 780 -20.36 4.59 -29.22
C GLY A 780 -21.08 4.04 -30.45
N TYR A 781 -22.30 3.52 -30.29
CA TYR A 781 -23.12 3.02 -31.40
C TYR A 781 -23.47 4.13 -32.40
N ALA A 782 -23.91 5.31 -31.94
CA ALA A 782 -24.21 6.44 -32.80
C ALA A 782 -22.98 6.85 -33.64
N ARG A 783 -21.78 6.89 -33.03
CA ARG A 783 -20.56 7.26 -33.76
C ARG A 783 -20.13 6.20 -34.76
N MET A 784 -20.29 4.91 -34.46
CA MET A 784 -20.09 3.85 -35.45
C MET A 784 -21.10 3.98 -36.61
N ALA A 785 -22.38 4.22 -36.32
CA ALA A 785 -23.41 4.41 -37.35
C ALA A 785 -23.08 5.60 -38.27
N ARG A 786 -22.65 6.73 -37.70
CA ARG A 786 -22.19 7.91 -38.45
C ARG A 786 -21.04 7.56 -39.38
N GLN A 787 -20.02 6.86 -38.90
CA GLN A 787 -18.84 6.49 -39.68
C GLN A 787 -19.19 5.55 -40.84
N ILE A 788 -20.09 4.59 -40.64
CA ILE A 788 -20.40 3.55 -41.63
C ILE A 788 -21.46 4.02 -42.64
N PHE A 789 -22.48 4.76 -42.20
CA PHE A 789 -23.66 5.08 -43.02
C PHE A 789 -23.86 6.57 -43.30
N GLY A 790 -23.16 7.46 -42.59
CA GLY A 790 -23.32 8.91 -42.72
C GLY A 790 -24.42 9.51 -41.84
N GLU A 791 -24.46 10.84 -41.80
CA GLU A 791 -25.28 11.61 -40.85
C GLU A 791 -26.78 11.68 -41.20
N THR A 792 -27.15 11.35 -42.44
CA THR A 792 -28.54 11.36 -42.90
C THR A 792 -29.23 10.01 -42.73
N ASP A 793 -28.50 8.97 -42.32
CA ASP A 793 -29.06 7.63 -42.18
C ASP A 793 -30.03 7.57 -40.98
N PRO A 794 -31.21 6.95 -41.13
CA PRO A 794 -32.17 6.79 -40.03
C PRO A 794 -31.59 6.09 -38.81
N ARG A 795 -30.64 5.16 -38.97
CA ARG A 795 -30.00 4.44 -37.85
C ARG A 795 -29.16 5.38 -37.00
N TYR A 796 -28.39 6.26 -37.63
CA TYR A 796 -27.62 7.28 -36.91
C TYR A 796 -28.55 8.27 -36.21
N THR A 797 -29.56 8.77 -36.94
CA THR A 797 -30.51 9.74 -36.41
C THR A 797 -31.25 9.19 -35.19
N GLN A 798 -31.71 7.94 -35.25
CA GLN A 798 -32.35 7.26 -34.11
C GLN A 798 -31.37 7.06 -32.94
N ALA A 799 -30.15 6.62 -33.21
CA ALA A 799 -29.15 6.42 -32.16
C ALA A 799 -28.82 7.72 -31.41
N VAL A 800 -28.75 8.85 -32.13
CA VAL A 800 -28.55 10.18 -31.53
C VAL A 800 -29.77 10.57 -30.68
N GLN A 801 -30.99 10.33 -31.15
CA GLN A 801 -32.21 10.62 -30.39
C GLN A 801 -32.26 9.81 -29.09
N ASP A 802 -31.94 8.51 -29.14
CA ASP A 802 -31.90 7.64 -27.97
C ASP A 802 -30.85 8.12 -26.95
N ALA A 803 -29.65 8.48 -27.41
CA ALA A 803 -28.59 9.01 -26.55
C ALA A 803 -28.95 10.38 -25.93
N VAL A 804 -29.57 11.28 -26.69
CA VAL A 804 -30.04 12.59 -26.18
C VAL A 804 -31.16 12.41 -25.16
N GLY A 805 -32.10 11.48 -25.40
CA GLY A 805 -33.14 11.12 -24.44
C GLY A 805 -32.53 10.60 -23.13
N ALA A 806 -31.53 9.72 -23.23
CA ALA A 806 -30.81 9.19 -22.08
C ALA A 806 -30.05 10.26 -21.30
N LEU A 807 -29.33 11.18 -21.99
CA LEU A 807 -28.68 12.32 -21.36
C LEU A 807 -29.70 13.21 -20.64
N THR A 808 -30.85 13.48 -21.26
CA THR A 808 -31.92 14.27 -20.64
C THR A 808 -32.41 13.64 -19.33
N ALA A 809 -32.65 12.32 -19.32
CA ALA A 809 -32.99 11.60 -18.10
C ALA A 809 -31.86 11.63 -17.06
N GLY A 810 -30.61 11.54 -17.53
CA GLY A 810 -29.39 11.61 -16.72
C GLY A 810 -29.09 12.96 -16.09
N LYS A 811 -29.85 14.04 -16.39
CA LYS A 811 -29.77 15.33 -15.68
C LYS A 811 -30.25 15.21 -14.24
N ASN A 812 -31.23 14.33 -13.99
CA ASN A 812 -31.66 14.01 -12.64
C ASN A 812 -30.72 12.97 -12.03
N ILE A 813 -29.60 13.43 -11.47
CA ILE A 813 -28.63 12.54 -10.82
C ILE A 813 -29.25 11.73 -9.66
N GLN A 814 -30.32 12.24 -9.04
CA GLN A 814 -30.96 11.58 -7.90
C GLN A 814 -31.51 10.21 -8.27
N SER A 815 -32.01 10.00 -9.50
CA SER A 815 -32.52 8.68 -9.90
C SER A 815 -31.41 7.62 -9.99
N TYR A 816 -30.20 8.00 -10.41
CA TYR A 816 -29.04 7.10 -10.43
C TYR A 816 -28.52 6.83 -9.02
N ILE A 817 -28.54 7.84 -8.14
CA ILE A 817 -28.20 7.69 -6.73
C ILE A 817 -29.20 6.78 -6.03
N ASP A 818 -30.50 6.98 -6.24
CA ASP A 818 -31.57 6.18 -5.65
C ASP A 818 -31.53 4.75 -6.17
N TYR A 819 -31.27 4.56 -7.47
CA TYR A 819 -31.04 3.25 -8.03
C TYR A 819 -29.83 2.56 -7.36
N ALA A 820 -28.69 3.25 -7.27
CA ALA A 820 -27.50 2.74 -6.59
C ALA A 820 -27.81 2.32 -5.16
N LYS A 821 -28.50 3.18 -4.39
CA LYS A 821 -28.98 2.92 -3.01
C LYS A 821 -29.98 1.77 -2.91
N SER A 822 -30.84 1.58 -3.90
CA SER A 822 -31.87 0.54 -3.91
C SER A 822 -31.34 -0.88 -4.16
N ARG A 823 -30.06 -1.00 -4.55
CA ARG A 823 -29.43 -2.29 -4.80
C ARG A 823 -28.79 -2.82 -3.52
N ASP A 824 -29.32 -3.94 -3.02
CA ASP A 824 -28.75 -4.74 -1.92
C ASP A 824 -27.45 -5.49 -2.33
N GLN A 825 -26.70 -4.97 -3.30
CA GLN A 825 -25.68 -5.71 -4.06
C GLN A 825 -24.29 -5.71 -3.43
N TYR A 826 -24.10 -4.99 -2.32
CA TYR A 826 -22.90 -5.07 -1.49
C TYR A 826 -23.33 -5.56 -0.11
N TRP A 827 -23.40 -6.88 0.03
CA TRP A 827 -23.62 -7.49 1.32
C TRP A 827 -22.34 -7.31 2.13
N ILE A 828 -22.36 -6.42 3.13
CA ILE A 828 -21.44 -6.51 4.25
C ILE A 828 -22.01 -7.63 5.13
N PRO A 829 -21.38 -8.81 5.22
CA PRO A 829 -21.99 -9.99 5.83
C PRO A 829 -22.15 -9.93 7.36
N ARG A 830 -22.06 -8.77 8.00
CA ARG A 830 -22.14 -8.65 9.47
C ARG A 830 -23.48 -8.06 9.89
N ASP A 831 -24.50 -8.89 9.72
CA ASP A 831 -25.81 -8.88 10.39
C ASP A 831 -26.71 -7.65 10.26
N GLN A 832 -28.02 -7.88 10.46
CA GLN A 832 -29.07 -6.88 10.60
C GLN A 832 -28.95 -6.07 11.90
N GLN A 833 -27.73 -5.69 12.27
CA GLN A 833 -27.38 -4.89 13.45
C GLN A 833 -27.46 -3.41 13.04
N PRO A 834 -28.42 -2.62 13.57
CA PRO A 834 -28.58 -1.20 13.23
C PRO A 834 -27.40 -0.32 13.67
N GLU A 835 -26.50 -0.86 14.49
CA GLU A 835 -25.44 -0.12 15.18
C GLU A 835 -24.18 0.08 14.32
N TRP A 836 -24.03 -0.69 13.22
CA TRP A 836 -22.92 -0.61 12.26
C TRP A 836 -23.36 -0.26 10.83
N GLY A 837 -24.61 0.22 10.68
CA GLY A 837 -25.14 0.75 9.43
C GLY A 837 -25.19 -0.29 8.31
N THR A 838 -26.37 -0.82 8.02
CA THR A 838 -26.65 -1.43 6.72
C THR A 838 -26.44 -0.37 5.63
N PHE A 839 -25.27 -0.37 4.99
CA PHE A 839 -24.98 0.54 3.88
C PHE A 839 -25.67 0.05 2.59
N GLN A 840 -27.01 0.04 2.57
CA GLN A 840 -27.82 -0.34 1.42
C GLN A 840 -27.45 0.51 0.19
N GLY A 841 -26.72 -0.08 -0.74
CA GLY A 841 -26.42 0.51 -2.04
C GLY A 841 -25.49 1.74 -2.05
N TRP A 842 -24.72 1.96 -0.98
CA TRP A 842 -23.78 3.11 -0.90
C TRP A 842 -22.49 2.90 -1.72
N TYR A 843 -22.20 1.66 -2.13
CA TYR A 843 -20.95 1.27 -2.79
C TYR A 843 -21.08 1.02 -4.30
N VAL A 844 -22.30 1.07 -4.85
CA VAL A 844 -22.48 0.96 -6.30
C VAL A 844 -21.91 2.25 -6.94
N PRO A 845 -20.92 2.13 -7.85
CA PRO A 845 -20.33 3.32 -8.45
C PRO A 845 -21.34 4.01 -9.38
N VAL A 846 -21.90 5.12 -8.92
CA VAL A 846 -22.80 5.99 -9.70
C VAL A 846 -22.14 6.39 -11.04
N PHE A 847 -20.83 6.60 -11.03
CA PHE A 847 -20.04 7.00 -12.20
C PHE A 847 -19.31 5.82 -12.86
N PHE A 848 -19.85 4.60 -12.77
CA PHE A 848 -19.25 3.44 -13.43
C PHE A 848 -19.11 3.68 -14.94
N GLY A 849 -17.95 3.35 -15.53
CA GLY A 849 -17.73 3.45 -16.98
C GLY A 849 -17.76 4.86 -17.56
N ILE A 850 -17.57 5.89 -16.74
CA ILE A 850 -17.66 7.27 -17.20
C ILE A 850 -16.57 7.60 -18.24
N GLN A 851 -17.01 8.19 -19.36
CA GLN A 851 -16.16 8.63 -20.46
C GLN A 851 -15.96 10.15 -20.40
N PRO A 852 -14.89 10.71 -21.02
CA PRO A 852 -14.58 12.14 -20.96
C PRO A 852 -15.78 13.06 -21.30
N GLU A 853 -16.51 12.76 -22.37
CA GLU A 853 -17.69 13.52 -22.80
C GLU A 853 -18.86 13.42 -21.83
N ILE A 854 -19.03 12.28 -21.15
CA ILE A 854 -20.05 12.12 -20.11
C ILE A 854 -19.66 12.89 -18.85
N GLY A 855 -18.37 12.89 -18.49
CA GLY A 855 -17.88 13.72 -17.39
C GLY A 855 -18.03 15.21 -17.65
N LEU A 856 -17.74 15.66 -18.88
CA LEU A 856 -18.00 17.05 -19.29
C LEU A 856 -19.50 17.37 -19.25
N TYR A 857 -20.34 16.48 -19.77
CA TYR A 857 -21.78 16.59 -19.67
C TYR A 857 -22.23 16.74 -18.20
N LEU A 858 -21.75 15.88 -17.30
CA LEU A 858 -22.11 15.96 -15.88
C LEU A 858 -21.62 17.25 -15.23
N ARG A 859 -20.43 17.73 -15.60
CA ARG A 859 -19.87 18.99 -15.13
C ARG A 859 -20.71 20.20 -15.56
N GLU A 860 -21.14 20.24 -16.81
CA GLU A 860 -21.81 21.41 -17.41
C GLU A 860 -23.34 21.38 -17.25
N GLN A 861 -23.97 20.20 -17.19
CA GLN A 861 -25.43 20.04 -17.30
C GLN A 861 -26.15 19.68 -15.99
N THR A 862 -25.43 19.48 -14.88
CA THR A 862 -26.03 19.09 -13.58
C THR A 862 -26.06 20.20 -12.53
N GLU A 863 -25.69 21.44 -12.90
CA GLU A 863 -25.68 22.59 -11.98
C GLU A 863 -24.82 22.36 -10.73
N GLY A 864 -23.71 21.63 -10.87
CA GLY A 864 -22.80 21.32 -9.77
C GLY A 864 -23.19 20.11 -8.92
N LYS A 865 -24.42 19.57 -9.06
CA LYS A 865 -24.89 18.44 -8.23
C LYS A 865 -24.03 17.18 -8.35
N ALA A 866 -23.49 16.89 -9.54
CA ALA A 866 -22.56 15.78 -9.72
C ALA A 866 -21.24 16.00 -8.95
N ALA A 867 -20.72 17.23 -8.96
CA ALA A 867 -19.52 17.61 -8.22
C ALA A 867 -19.78 17.61 -6.70
N GLU A 868 -20.92 18.13 -6.25
CA GLU A 868 -21.33 18.11 -4.85
C GLU A 868 -21.46 16.68 -4.32
N HIS A 869 -22.10 15.78 -5.07
CA HIS A 869 -22.20 14.38 -4.68
C HIS A 869 -20.81 13.75 -4.52
N LEU A 870 -19.91 14.00 -5.47
CA LEU A 870 -18.54 13.48 -5.46
C LEU A 870 -17.74 14.04 -4.26
N LEU A 871 -17.79 15.35 -4.04
CA LEU A 871 -17.06 16.04 -2.97
C LEU A 871 -17.63 15.74 -1.58
N SER A 872 -18.94 15.47 -1.46
CA SER A 872 -19.55 15.06 -0.18
C SER A 872 -18.96 13.76 0.37
N ARG A 873 -18.34 12.94 -0.50
CA ARG A 873 -17.60 11.74 -0.11
C ARG A 873 -16.21 12.05 0.46
N GLU A 874 -15.69 13.26 0.26
CA GLU A 874 -14.39 13.70 0.80
C GLU A 874 -14.48 14.24 2.23
N SER A 875 -15.60 14.89 2.57
CA SER A 875 -15.73 15.69 3.80
C SER A 875 -16.81 15.22 4.78
N GLY A 876 -17.60 14.19 4.44
CA GLY A 876 -18.80 13.77 5.18
C GLY A 876 -18.83 12.30 5.59
N ASP A 877 -20.00 11.66 5.46
CA ASP A 877 -20.34 10.30 5.96
C ASP A 877 -19.94 9.16 5.01
N GLY A 878 -19.07 9.42 4.01
CA GLY A 878 -18.60 8.43 3.05
C GLY A 878 -17.17 7.97 3.31
N LEU A 879 -16.76 6.86 2.68
CA LEU A 879 -15.34 6.49 2.59
C LEU A 879 -14.57 7.63 1.92
N ARG A 880 -13.58 8.19 2.64
CA ARG A 880 -12.84 9.37 2.17
C ARG A 880 -12.22 9.11 0.80
N TRP A 881 -12.16 10.12 -0.08
CA TRP A 881 -11.64 9.97 -1.44
C TRP A 881 -10.21 9.39 -1.54
N TRP A 882 -9.33 9.81 -0.62
CA TRP A 882 -7.99 9.25 -0.51
C TRP A 882 -8.01 7.76 -0.15
N TYR A 883 -9.04 7.31 0.58
CA TYR A 883 -9.27 5.91 0.92
C TYR A 883 -9.79 5.17 -0.31
N LEU A 884 -10.83 5.66 -1.00
CA LEU A 884 -11.42 5.00 -2.18
C LEU A 884 -10.42 4.81 -3.32
N THR A 885 -9.71 5.86 -3.75
CA THR A 885 -8.72 5.73 -4.85
C THR A 885 -7.49 4.91 -4.49
N ARG A 886 -7.28 4.65 -3.20
CA ARG A 886 -6.22 3.79 -2.66
C ARG A 886 -6.76 2.48 -2.11
N ALA A 887 -8.06 2.22 -2.16
CA ALA A 887 -8.67 1.03 -1.57
C ALA A 887 -8.34 -0.24 -2.34
N GLY A 888 -7.86 -0.05 -3.57
CA GLY A 888 -7.11 -1.08 -4.28
C GLY A 888 -5.82 -1.56 -3.69
N ILE A 889 -5.36 -0.83 -2.70
CA ILE A 889 -4.21 -1.14 -1.88
C ILE A 889 -4.67 -1.33 -0.42
N HIS A 890 -5.94 -1.08 -0.08
CA HIS A 890 -6.56 -1.36 1.22
C HIS A 890 -7.32 -2.68 1.25
N ALA A 891 -7.10 -3.59 0.29
CA ALA A 891 -7.37 -5.01 0.50
C ALA A 891 -6.45 -5.65 1.57
N GLU A 892 -5.86 -4.81 2.44
CA GLU A 892 -4.67 -5.00 3.26
C GLU A 892 -4.89 -4.49 4.71
N GLU A 893 -6.12 -4.14 5.11
CA GLU A 893 -6.46 -3.81 6.50
C GLU A 893 -7.72 -4.57 6.95
N GLY A 894 -7.53 -5.65 7.72
CA GLY A 894 -8.53 -6.23 8.63
C GLY A 894 -9.65 -7.06 8.00
N GLU A 895 -10.41 -7.73 8.88
CA GLU A 895 -11.30 -8.86 8.58
C GLU A 895 -12.48 -8.56 7.64
N SER A 896 -12.77 -7.30 7.27
CA SER A 896 -14.09 -6.98 6.72
C SER A 896 -14.25 -5.80 5.75
N ALA A 897 -13.22 -5.09 5.28
CA ALA A 897 -13.45 -3.87 4.46
C ALA A 897 -12.75 -3.81 3.09
N PHE A 898 -13.07 -4.73 2.17
CA PHE A 898 -12.69 -4.57 0.76
C PHE A 898 -13.60 -3.58 0.04
N VAL A 899 -13.02 -2.52 -0.53
CA VAL A 899 -13.72 -1.68 -1.51
C VAL A 899 -13.39 -2.21 -2.89
N ALA A 900 -14.42 -2.49 -3.68
CA ALA A 900 -14.24 -3.00 -5.05
C ALA A 900 -13.35 -2.05 -5.89
N PRO A 901 -12.44 -2.59 -6.74
CA PRO A 901 -11.62 -1.79 -7.67
C PRO A 901 -12.45 -0.84 -8.52
N GLN A 902 -13.65 -1.30 -8.85
CA GLN A 902 -14.67 -0.57 -9.54
C GLN A 902 -15.04 0.76 -8.87
N ALA A 903 -15.22 0.76 -7.54
CA ALA A 903 -15.58 1.95 -6.80
C ALA A 903 -14.40 2.93 -6.77
N ALA A 904 -13.19 2.45 -6.51
CA ALA A 904 -11.95 3.21 -6.53
C ALA A 904 -11.68 3.87 -7.90
N TRP A 905 -11.80 3.08 -8.96
CA TRP A 905 -11.63 3.52 -10.33
C TRP A 905 -12.73 4.48 -10.76
N SER A 906 -14.00 4.16 -10.53
CA SER A 906 -15.14 5.00 -10.90
C SER A 906 -15.02 6.39 -10.28
N HIS A 907 -14.65 6.43 -9.00
CA HIS A 907 -14.29 7.63 -8.29
C HIS A 907 -13.14 8.35 -9.02
N PHE A 908 -11.98 7.71 -9.23
CA PHE A 908 -10.83 8.29 -9.95
C PHE A 908 -11.22 8.95 -11.27
N MET A 909 -11.99 8.24 -12.10
CA MET A 909 -12.46 8.73 -13.40
C MET A 909 -13.40 9.93 -13.25
N ALA A 910 -14.25 9.95 -12.21
CA ALA A 910 -15.10 11.10 -11.87
C ALA A 910 -14.28 12.33 -11.50
N HIS A 911 -13.15 12.20 -10.79
CA HIS A 911 -12.26 13.34 -10.55
C HIS A 911 -11.60 13.86 -11.82
N ALA A 912 -11.16 12.95 -12.67
CA ALA A 912 -10.55 13.31 -13.94
C ALA A 912 -11.56 14.05 -14.84
N TYR A 913 -12.79 13.53 -14.97
CA TYR A 913 -13.73 14.00 -15.99
C TYR A 913 -14.90 14.85 -15.48
N ILE A 914 -15.33 14.73 -14.22
CA ILE A 914 -16.38 15.60 -13.64
C ILE A 914 -15.75 16.82 -12.97
N LEU A 915 -14.78 16.64 -12.06
CA LEU A 915 -14.12 17.79 -11.43
C LEU A 915 -13.11 18.46 -12.36
N GLY A 916 -12.53 17.70 -13.29
CA GLY A 916 -11.46 18.22 -14.15
C GLY A 916 -10.23 18.52 -13.34
N GLN A 917 -9.84 17.59 -12.46
CA GLN A 917 -8.63 17.78 -11.69
C GLN A 917 -7.42 17.87 -12.63
N PRO A 918 -6.47 18.77 -12.32
CA PRO A 918 -5.28 18.90 -13.13
C PRO A 918 -4.41 17.65 -13.01
N ARG A 919 -3.49 17.49 -13.96
CA ARG A 919 -2.58 16.35 -14.01
C ARG A 919 -1.77 16.17 -12.72
N SER A 920 -1.27 17.25 -12.12
CA SER A 920 -0.50 17.16 -10.87
C SER A 920 -1.30 16.52 -9.74
N GLN A 921 -2.61 16.82 -9.65
CA GLN A 921 -3.50 16.30 -8.63
C GLN A 921 -3.85 14.83 -8.89
N LEU A 922 -4.19 14.46 -10.13
CA LEU A 922 -4.48 13.06 -10.48
C LEU A 922 -3.26 12.15 -10.28
N ARG A 923 -2.05 12.65 -10.59
CA ARG A 923 -0.78 11.94 -10.34
C ARG A 923 -0.59 11.53 -8.87
N ARG A 924 -1.07 12.32 -7.90
CA ARG A 924 -1.01 12.02 -6.46
C ARG A 924 -1.82 10.77 -6.07
N TRP A 925 -2.83 10.45 -6.87
CA TRP A 925 -3.79 9.38 -6.62
C TRP A 925 -3.63 8.18 -7.54
N LEU A 926 -2.66 8.20 -8.46
CA LEU A 926 -2.32 7.05 -9.29
C LEU A 926 -1.72 5.90 -8.44
N ASP A 927 -2.51 4.85 -8.25
CA ASP A 927 -2.10 3.58 -7.63
C ASP A 927 -1.18 2.76 -8.54
N ARG A 928 -0.72 1.60 -8.06
CA ARG A 928 -0.02 0.60 -8.89
C ARG A 928 -1.04 -0.40 -9.43
N PRO A 929 -0.73 -1.10 -10.53
CA PRO A 929 -1.50 -2.27 -10.94
C PRO A 929 -1.73 -3.21 -9.75
N TRP A 930 -2.98 -3.60 -9.53
CA TRP A 930 -3.36 -4.56 -8.49
C TRP A 930 -2.81 -5.96 -8.80
N GLY A 931 -2.55 -6.21 -10.08
CA GLY A 931 -1.90 -7.41 -10.58
C GLY A 931 -1.46 -7.26 -12.03
N LYS A 932 -0.88 -8.33 -12.59
CA LYS A 932 -0.54 -8.36 -14.01
C LYS A 932 -1.81 -8.24 -14.84
N GLY A 933 -1.85 -7.26 -15.73
CA GLY A 933 -3.01 -7.02 -16.60
C GLY A 933 -4.11 -6.17 -15.97
N ASP A 934 -3.79 -5.34 -14.97
CA ASP A 934 -4.74 -4.38 -14.40
C ASP A 934 -5.20 -3.33 -15.42
N LEU A 935 -6.45 -3.46 -15.87
CA LEU A 935 -7.11 -2.63 -16.86
C LEU A 935 -7.44 -1.25 -16.27
N TYR A 936 -7.78 -1.15 -14.98
CA TYR A 936 -8.07 0.13 -14.34
C TYR A 936 -6.83 0.98 -14.14
N SER A 937 -5.70 0.39 -13.80
CA SER A 937 -4.43 1.13 -13.75
C SER A 937 -4.12 1.77 -15.11
N ILE A 938 -4.28 1.02 -16.21
CA ILE A 938 -4.14 1.55 -17.57
C ILE A 938 -5.10 2.72 -17.81
N GLN A 939 -6.38 2.56 -17.49
CA GLN A 939 -7.38 3.61 -17.70
C GLN A 939 -7.11 4.88 -16.86
N LYS A 940 -6.72 4.73 -15.59
CA LYS A 940 -6.37 5.86 -14.71
C LYS A 940 -5.14 6.61 -15.22
N ILE A 941 -4.12 5.91 -15.74
CA ILE A 941 -2.94 6.54 -16.36
C ILE A 941 -3.36 7.33 -17.59
N VAL A 942 -4.20 6.77 -18.47
CA VAL A 942 -4.69 7.48 -19.66
C VAL A 942 -5.52 8.72 -19.27
N ALA A 943 -6.40 8.61 -18.27
CA ALA A 943 -7.16 9.76 -17.76
C ALA A 943 -6.22 10.86 -17.23
N THR A 944 -5.13 10.47 -16.57
CA THR A 944 -4.10 11.41 -16.09
C THR A 944 -3.33 12.05 -17.25
N LEU A 945 -3.01 11.29 -18.30
CA LEU A 945 -2.39 11.82 -19.52
C LEU A 945 -3.29 12.83 -20.24
N GLN A 946 -4.60 12.58 -20.26
CA GLN A 946 -5.60 13.43 -20.91
C GLN A 946 -5.91 14.72 -20.14
N ALA A 947 -5.69 14.73 -18.82
CA ALA A 947 -5.90 15.91 -17.99
C ALA A 947 -5.02 17.09 -18.43
N TYR A 948 -5.54 18.31 -18.25
CA TYR A 948 -4.80 19.52 -18.60
C TYR A 948 -3.59 19.70 -17.69
N ASP A 949 -2.60 20.39 -18.24
CA ASP A 949 -1.34 20.66 -17.57
C ASP A 949 -1.47 21.83 -16.60
N ASP A 950 -1.05 21.61 -15.35
CA ASP A 950 -0.87 22.64 -14.34
C ASP A 950 0.55 22.61 -13.77
N GLU A 951 1.53 21.99 -14.44
CA GLU A 951 2.93 21.97 -13.96
C GLU A 951 3.58 23.38 -13.99
N HIS A 952 2.80 24.42 -14.32
CA HIS A 952 3.12 25.84 -14.08
C HIS A 952 2.60 26.39 -12.73
N LEU A 953 1.77 25.64 -12.00
CA LEU A 953 1.50 25.81 -10.57
C LEU A 953 2.53 25.01 -9.79
N LEU A 954 3.76 25.51 -9.79
CA LEU A 954 4.71 25.25 -8.73
C LEU A 954 3.98 25.38 -7.37
N PRO A 955 4.19 24.49 -6.37
CA PRO A 955 4.06 24.97 -5.00
C PRO A 955 4.99 26.19 -4.90
N ARG A 956 4.41 27.34 -4.55
CA ARG A 956 4.98 28.70 -4.59
C ARG A 956 6.27 28.91 -3.77
N PHE A 957 7.35 28.16 -4.04
CA PHE A 957 8.61 28.30 -3.30
C PHE A 957 9.90 28.27 -4.12
N TRP A 958 9.88 28.22 -5.46
CA TRP A 958 11.12 28.27 -6.24
C TRP A 958 11.04 29.19 -7.47
N LEU A 959 11.11 30.50 -7.20
CA LEU A 959 11.59 31.51 -8.14
C LEU A 959 12.48 32.45 -7.31
N PRO A 960 13.75 32.07 -7.06
CA PRO A 960 14.83 32.84 -7.67
C PRO A 960 16.13 32.04 -7.87
N LEU A 961 16.19 31.08 -8.81
CA LEU A 961 17.45 30.41 -9.16
C LEU A 961 17.73 30.21 -10.66
N ILE A 962 16.87 30.72 -11.54
CA ILE A 962 17.09 30.65 -13.00
C ILE A 962 17.32 32.03 -13.65
N LEU A 963 17.36 33.13 -12.87
CA LEU A 963 17.73 34.47 -13.38
C LEU A 963 19.06 35.04 -12.84
N LEU A 964 19.87 34.23 -12.16
CA LEU A 964 21.22 34.65 -11.75
C LEU A 964 22.24 33.53 -12.00
N SER A 965 22.64 33.37 -13.26
CA SER A 965 24.01 33.00 -13.66
C SER A 965 24.06 32.72 -15.17
N ARG A 966 24.10 33.79 -15.97
CA ARG A 966 24.98 33.80 -17.14
C ARG A 966 25.67 35.18 -17.18
N PRO A 967 27.00 35.23 -17.30
CA PRO A 967 27.67 36.47 -17.70
C PRO A 967 27.22 36.91 -19.10
#